data_AF-A0AAD5LWF6-F1
#
_entry.id   AF-A0AAD5LWF6-F1
#
_cell.length_a   1.000
_cell.length_b   1.000
_cell.length_c   1.000
_cell.angle_alpha   90.00
_cell.angle_beta   90.00
_cell.angle_gamma   90.00
#
_symmetry.space_group_name_H-M   'P 1'
#
loop_
_entity.id
_entity.type
_entity.pdbx_description
1 polymer ?
#
loop_
_entity_poly.entity_id
_entity_poly.type
_entity_poly.pdbx_seq_one_letter_code
_entity_poly.pdbx_strand_id
1 'polypeptide(L)'
;MLGNLQDDETPRGLSDESVVLLMKQTERSESSGVPDIALPVVAPADQAGAAGKSQIPGRRPKTQPPQSKIYFLNGLRGLAAYFVIIQHGHWGDRNYGAYGVDMFFVLSSFLLTMLFDKKVHQLLDRRAAKHSWVYAMLDYFSRRFLRVYPLFALVAIVLWMLPNKYLRQYWVDVKPGEYGLGQVLTFDLHHRYHVFWTLPVEIGYYFVIPVLVVSIALLRKWWWVPILPLTYWVIHEGNHQHRADHLPLRNHISTFVSGSIGAIVLTRAEKWIHEKEFQFRLPHQIALRAVEYINVALLMQIIFGGLFFEWLNWYPLPYPPGTPFLSGYLTIIIVCEILLPGPLSRFLEWNILRYFGKISYSMYLLHSFVVYNEWIKKQSHYNKIFATTALVCAISSASFQLIELPLQRLAGRISKNLKEPLRRHPTIPLPTTASRGQPQSVFQSLWIGATAGMGGIIAVYPVDVVKTRMQNSRVSSSATQVLHSIFRQEGVLSFYKGLGPQLIGTIPDKAISLATREYVKSRFEDPTTFTASFASAATSGVTQSVVMNPVEIVKVRMQIDSSLTAAGVVRELGVQGIYRGYSACFARDVFFAATYFTLYDLAKKKLEIEDGSALGWSLLAASSAGIPAAFFSTPLDVLKTRMQSRSATTRGFVETLRAVHSEGGAKALFAGWGPRVGRIAPQFGIVLVSYDWLSARFSAST
;
A
#
# COMPACT_ATOMS: atom_id res chain seq x y z
N MET A 1 30.20 64.75 34.33
CA MET A 1 29.16 65.73 33.93
C MET A 1 28.12 64.97 33.13
N LEU A 2 27.14 64.39 33.84
CA LEU A 2 25.77 64.93 33.99
C LEU A 2 24.99 64.88 32.68
N GLY A 3 23.96 64.01 32.65
CA GLY A 3 23.04 63.89 31.52
C GLY A 3 22.04 62.73 31.62
N ASN A 4 21.30 62.67 32.73
CA ASN A 4 19.97 62.04 32.93
C ASN A 4 19.71 60.56 32.57
N LEU A 5 19.72 59.72 33.61
CA LEU A 5 18.97 58.48 33.74
C LEU A 5 18.38 58.41 35.18
N GLN A 6 17.06 58.46 35.30
CA GLN A 6 16.21 58.08 36.45
C GLN A 6 14.77 58.01 35.91
N ASP A 7 14.17 56.82 35.83
CA ASP A 7 13.23 56.23 36.82
C ASP A 7 11.89 57.01 36.86
N ASP A 8 10.68 56.45 36.86
CA ASP A 8 10.14 55.08 36.86
C ASP A 8 8.61 55.27 36.67
N GLU A 9 8.02 54.83 35.57
CA GLU A 9 6.56 54.64 35.47
C GLU A 9 6.28 53.26 34.86
N THR A 10 5.88 52.34 35.73
CA THR A 10 5.31 51.03 35.40
C THR A 10 4.22 51.09 34.32
N PRO A 11 4.27 50.27 33.26
CA PRO A 11 3.08 49.94 32.49
C PRO A 11 2.51 48.60 32.97
N ARG A 12 1.44 48.75 33.75
CA ARG A 12 0.21 47.95 33.80
C ARG A 12 0.26 46.53 33.20
N GLY A 13 -0.06 45.58 34.07
CA GLY A 13 -0.19 44.16 33.78
C GLY A 13 -1.08 43.86 32.57
N LEU A 14 -0.62 42.88 31.81
CA LEU A 14 -1.42 42.15 30.84
C LEU A 14 -2.67 41.63 31.57
N SER A 15 -3.85 42.03 31.08
CA SER A 15 -5.12 41.52 31.59
C SER A 15 -5.16 39.99 31.51
N ASP A 16 -5.80 39.35 32.48
CA ASP A 16 -6.02 37.88 32.48
C ASP A 16 -6.62 37.39 31.17
N GLU A 17 -7.42 38.20 30.48
CA GLU A 17 -7.94 37.88 29.15
C GLU A 17 -6.85 37.72 28.08
N SER A 18 -5.76 38.47 28.16
CA SER A 18 -4.65 38.41 27.19
C SER A 18 -3.79 37.16 27.40
N VAL A 19 -3.57 36.76 28.67
CA VAL A 19 -2.89 35.51 29.03
C VAL A 19 -3.79 34.31 28.71
N VAL A 20 -5.10 34.41 28.95
CA VAL A 20 -6.08 33.38 28.56
C VAL A 20 -6.22 33.29 27.03
N LEU A 21 -6.08 34.38 26.28
CA LEU A 21 -6.05 34.37 24.81
C LEU A 21 -4.76 33.75 24.26
N LEU A 22 -3.61 34.04 24.86
CA LEU A 22 -2.33 33.40 24.54
C LEU A 22 -2.33 31.91 24.92
N MET A 23 -2.92 31.53 26.05
CA MET A 23 -3.12 30.11 26.40
C MET A 23 -4.13 29.41 25.49
N LYS A 24 -5.24 30.07 25.10
CA LYS A 24 -6.20 29.54 24.11
C LYS A 24 -5.62 29.45 22.70
N GLN A 25 -4.71 30.33 22.31
CA GLN A 25 -3.98 30.23 21.04
C GLN A 25 -2.91 29.13 21.06
N THR A 26 -2.29 28.90 22.22
CA THR A 26 -1.32 27.82 22.43
C THR A 26 -2.03 26.45 22.41
N GLU A 27 -3.17 26.30 23.10
CA GLU A 27 -4.02 25.09 23.08
C GLU A 27 -4.61 24.78 21.69
N ARG A 28 -4.91 25.81 20.88
CA ARG A 28 -5.37 25.65 19.48
C ARG A 28 -4.30 25.10 18.53
N SER A 29 -3.02 25.15 18.91
CA SER A 29 -1.91 24.66 18.08
C SER A 29 -1.34 23.30 18.51
N GLU A 30 -1.82 22.76 19.64
CA GLU A 30 -1.13 21.67 20.36
C GLU A 30 -1.80 20.28 20.31
N SER A 31 -2.87 20.09 19.52
CA SER A 31 -3.56 18.80 19.48
C SER A 31 -3.34 17.98 18.19
N SER A 32 -2.64 16.85 18.38
CA SER A 32 -2.77 15.54 17.73
C SER A 32 -2.30 15.32 16.28
N GLY A 33 -1.46 14.29 16.10
CA GLY A 33 -1.37 13.45 14.89
C GLY A 33 -2.61 12.57 14.63
N VAL A 34 -3.77 13.03 15.10
CA VAL A 34 -5.12 12.59 14.72
C VAL A 34 -5.75 13.84 14.11
N PRO A 35 -6.19 13.81 12.83
CA PRO A 35 -6.78 14.98 12.20
C PRO A 35 -8.07 15.39 12.93
N ASP A 36 -8.38 16.69 12.91
CA ASP A 36 -9.63 17.26 13.42
C ASP A 36 -10.85 16.45 12.91
N ILE A 37 -11.58 15.82 13.83
CA ILE A 37 -12.71 14.92 13.56
C ILE A 37 -14.00 15.72 13.66
N ALA A 38 -14.49 16.25 12.54
CA ALA A 38 -15.85 16.77 12.47
C ALA A 38 -16.85 15.62 12.43
N LEU A 39 -17.63 15.44 13.50
CA LEU A 39 -18.83 14.60 13.51
C LEU A 39 -19.97 15.40 14.17
N PRO A 40 -21.17 15.45 13.58
CA PRO A 40 -22.34 15.99 14.26
C PRO A 40 -22.74 15.04 15.40
N VAL A 41 -22.69 15.54 16.63
CA VAL A 41 -23.27 14.86 17.79
C VAL A 41 -24.78 15.05 17.75
N VAL A 42 -25.53 13.95 17.75
CA VAL A 42 -26.97 13.97 18.02
C VAL A 42 -27.14 14.43 19.47
N ALA A 43 -27.61 15.67 19.66
CA ALA A 43 -27.98 16.16 20.97
C ALA A 43 -29.28 15.47 21.43
N PRO A 44 -29.45 15.21 22.75
CA PRO A 44 -30.73 14.72 23.26
C PRO A 44 -31.81 15.79 23.04
N ALA A 45 -32.96 15.35 22.55
CA ALA A 45 -34.13 16.20 22.40
C ALA A 45 -34.73 16.47 23.78
N ASP A 46 -34.66 17.73 24.22
CA ASP A 46 -35.54 18.23 25.27
C ASP A 46 -36.19 19.56 24.86
N GLN A 47 -37.52 19.50 24.88
CA GLN A 47 -38.49 20.59 24.96
C GLN A 47 -38.68 21.48 23.72
N ALA A 48 -39.50 20.99 22.79
CA ALA A 48 -40.27 21.84 21.89
C ALA A 48 -41.53 22.33 22.61
N GLY A 49 -41.61 23.63 22.87
CA GLY A 49 -42.81 24.29 23.35
C GLY A 49 -42.80 25.78 22.99
N ALA A 50 -43.83 26.18 22.25
CA ALA A 50 -44.31 27.56 22.01
C ALA A 50 -43.69 28.42 20.88
N ALA A 51 -44.50 28.53 19.82
CA ALA A 51 -45.03 29.78 19.22
C ALA A 51 -44.12 30.78 18.46
N GLY A 52 -44.44 30.95 17.16
CA GLY A 52 -44.87 32.24 16.61
C GLY A 52 -43.85 33.32 16.20
N LYS A 53 -43.91 33.68 14.90
CA LYS A 53 -43.65 34.99 14.26
C LYS A 53 -42.22 35.44 13.87
N SER A 54 -42.19 35.94 12.63
CA SER A 54 -41.32 36.95 12.00
C SER A 54 -39.92 36.55 11.52
N GLN A 55 -39.72 36.72 10.20
CA GLN A 55 -38.42 36.83 9.56
C GLN A 55 -37.79 38.18 9.94
N ILE A 56 -36.61 38.16 10.55
CA ILE A 56 -35.73 39.33 10.72
C ILE A 56 -34.41 39.02 9.99
N PRO A 57 -33.93 39.90 9.09
CA PRO A 57 -32.66 39.72 8.40
C PRO A 57 -31.52 40.21 9.31
N GLY A 58 -30.66 39.29 9.77
CA GLY A 58 -29.51 39.65 10.59
C GLY A 58 -29.11 38.60 11.61
N ARG A 59 -28.72 37.40 11.17
CA ARG A 59 -28.02 36.45 12.04
C ARG A 59 -26.76 35.97 11.33
N ARG A 60 -25.59 36.41 11.80
CA ARG A 60 -24.31 35.79 11.45
C ARG A 60 -24.46 34.27 11.61
N PRO A 61 -23.96 33.45 10.68
CA PRO A 61 -24.13 32.01 10.76
C PRO A 61 -23.63 31.53 12.12
N LYS A 62 -24.50 30.83 12.86
CA LYS A 62 -24.15 30.19 14.13
C LYS A 62 -22.87 29.37 13.90
N THR A 63 -21.80 29.73 14.58
CA THR A 63 -20.55 28.96 14.62
C THR A 63 -20.89 27.51 14.92
N GLN A 64 -20.54 26.60 14.01
CA GLN A 64 -20.72 25.16 14.18
C GLN A 64 -20.12 24.72 15.54
N PRO A 65 -20.77 23.80 16.28
CA PRO A 65 -20.22 23.30 17.54
C PRO A 65 -18.87 22.60 17.28
N PRO A 66 -17.94 22.65 18.25
CA PRO A 66 -16.61 22.10 18.10
C PRO A 66 -16.63 20.57 17.93
N GLN A 67 -15.87 20.13 16.92
CA GLN A 67 -15.63 18.77 16.46
C GLN A 67 -15.15 17.83 17.59
N SER A 68 -15.87 16.73 17.88
CA SER A 68 -15.56 15.82 18.99
C SER A 68 -14.41 14.85 18.64
N LYS A 69 -13.29 15.00 19.33
CA LYS A 69 -12.15 14.06 19.26
C LYS A 69 -12.54 12.75 19.95
N ILE A 70 -12.30 11.61 19.29
CA ILE A 70 -12.52 10.28 19.85
C ILE A 70 -11.38 9.95 20.83
N TYR A 71 -11.50 10.40 22.07
CA TYR A 71 -10.40 10.35 23.04
C TYR A 71 -10.14 8.94 23.59
N PHE A 72 -11.18 8.10 23.69
CA PHE A 72 -11.07 6.75 24.25
C PHE A 72 -10.09 5.85 23.47
N LEU A 73 -9.92 6.05 22.16
CA LEU A 73 -8.95 5.30 21.34
C LEU A 73 -7.50 5.57 21.76
N ASN A 74 -7.21 6.77 22.28
CA ASN A 74 -5.91 7.04 22.91
C ASN A 74 -5.80 6.27 24.22
N GLY A 75 -6.85 6.24 25.03
CA GLY A 75 -6.92 5.43 26.24
C GLY A 75 -6.61 3.95 25.99
N LEU A 76 -7.28 3.37 25.00
CA LEU A 76 -7.10 1.97 24.61
C LEU A 76 -5.67 1.67 24.14
N ARG A 77 -5.07 2.61 23.40
CA ARG A 77 -3.66 2.54 23.00
C ARG A 77 -2.69 2.66 24.18
N GLY A 78 -3.03 3.48 25.18
CA GLY A 78 -2.28 3.60 26.43
C GLY A 78 -2.33 2.33 27.27
N LEU A 79 -3.50 1.70 27.35
CA LEU A 79 -3.69 0.40 27.99
C LEU A 79 -2.86 -0.70 27.30
N ALA A 80 -2.88 -0.74 25.96
CA ALA A 80 -2.06 -1.67 25.18
C ALA A 80 -0.56 -1.50 25.44
N ALA A 81 -0.07 -0.25 25.50
CA ALA A 81 1.33 0.05 25.85
C ALA A 81 1.69 -0.46 27.25
N TYR A 82 0.78 -0.28 28.20
CA TYR A 82 0.99 -0.67 29.58
C TYR A 82 1.02 -2.20 29.76
N PHE A 83 0.20 -2.96 29.02
CA PHE A 83 0.27 -4.43 29.01
C PHE A 83 1.64 -4.96 28.56
N VAL A 84 2.29 -4.31 27.60
CA VAL A 84 3.66 -4.65 27.20
C VAL A 84 4.66 -4.42 28.33
N ILE A 85 4.51 -3.33 29.09
CA ILE A 85 5.37 -3.02 30.24
C ILE A 85 5.19 -4.05 31.35
N ILE A 86 3.95 -4.44 31.66
CA ILE A 86 3.64 -5.46 32.68
C ILE A 86 4.34 -6.79 32.35
N GLN A 87 4.26 -7.23 31.09
CA GLN A 87 4.89 -8.46 30.63
C GLN A 87 6.40 -8.44 30.83
N HIS A 88 7.07 -7.42 30.31
CA HIS A 88 8.54 -7.35 30.36
C HIS A 88 9.03 -7.03 31.78
N GLY A 89 8.21 -6.36 32.59
CA GLY A 89 8.43 -6.14 34.02
C GLY A 89 8.41 -7.42 34.85
N HIS A 90 7.95 -8.55 34.28
CA HIS A 90 7.70 -9.82 34.96
C HIS A 90 6.78 -9.65 36.18
N TRP A 91 5.68 -8.90 36.00
CA TRP A 91 4.68 -8.66 37.06
C TRP A 91 3.50 -9.63 37.02
N GLY A 92 3.56 -10.66 36.18
CA GLY A 92 2.59 -11.75 36.13
C GLY A 92 3.01 -12.85 35.15
N ASP A 93 2.43 -14.03 35.30
CA ASP A 93 2.76 -15.24 34.51
C ASP A 93 1.97 -15.37 33.21
N ARG A 94 1.08 -14.40 32.93
CA ARG A 94 0.24 -14.37 31.72
C ARG A 94 0.91 -13.58 30.62
N ASN A 95 0.61 -13.88 29.36
CA ASN A 95 1.19 -13.21 28.19
C ASN A 95 0.49 -11.88 27.86
N TYR A 96 0.53 -10.91 28.79
CA TYR A 96 -0.04 -9.57 28.58
C TYR A 96 0.62 -8.83 27.41
N GLY A 97 1.90 -9.10 27.14
CA GLY A 97 2.66 -8.46 26.07
C GLY A 97 2.06 -8.75 24.70
N ALA A 98 1.75 -10.02 24.42
CA ALA A 98 1.09 -10.41 23.19
C ALA A 98 -0.29 -9.76 23.02
N TYR A 99 -1.09 -9.66 24.10
CA TYR A 99 -2.38 -8.99 24.06
C TYR A 99 -2.25 -7.50 23.75
N GLY A 100 -1.29 -6.82 24.38
CA GLY A 100 -1.00 -5.41 24.09
C GLY A 100 -0.61 -5.19 22.63
N VAL A 101 0.24 -6.06 22.06
CA VAL A 101 0.64 -5.99 20.65
C VAL A 101 -0.53 -6.24 19.70
N ASP A 102 -1.39 -7.23 19.98
CA ASP A 102 -2.59 -7.51 19.17
C ASP A 102 -3.54 -6.30 19.18
N MET A 103 -3.75 -5.67 20.35
CA MET A 103 -4.52 -4.41 20.47
C MET A 103 -3.90 -3.28 19.63
N PHE A 104 -2.58 -3.13 19.62
CA PHE A 104 -1.90 -2.14 18.78
C PHE A 104 -2.14 -2.39 17.28
N PHE A 105 -2.03 -3.64 16.83
CA PHE A 105 -2.25 -4.00 15.43
C PHE A 105 -3.67 -3.69 14.97
N VAL A 106 -4.68 -4.04 15.77
CA VAL A 106 -6.09 -3.69 15.50
C VAL A 106 -6.31 -2.19 15.47
N LEU A 107 -5.81 -1.46 16.47
CA LEU A 107 -5.97 0.00 16.53
C LEU A 107 -5.29 0.69 15.36
N SER A 108 -4.10 0.23 14.98
CA SER A 108 -3.32 0.79 13.88
C SER A 108 -4.06 0.59 12.56
N SER A 109 -4.49 -0.63 12.24
CA SER A 109 -5.25 -0.89 11.01
C SER A 109 -6.59 -0.17 11.00
N PHE A 110 -7.33 -0.16 12.12
CA PHE A 110 -8.61 0.52 12.23
C PHE A 110 -8.49 2.03 11.92
N LEU A 111 -7.61 2.73 12.64
CA LEU A 111 -7.43 4.18 12.48
C LEU A 111 -6.92 4.56 11.09
N LEU A 112 -5.94 3.80 10.57
CA LEU A 112 -5.36 4.08 9.26
C LEU A 112 -6.34 3.79 8.13
N THR A 113 -7.07 2.69 8.20
CA THR A 113 -8.11 2.34 7.23
C THR A 113 -9.23 3.37 7.24
N MET A 114 -9.76 3.75 8.40
CA MET A 114 -10.80 4.77 8.51
C MET A 114 -10.36 6.11 7.93
N LEU A 115 -9.15 6.57 8.27
CA LEU A 115 -8.63 7.85 7.78
C LEU A 115 -8.40 7.84 6.26
N PHE A 116 -7.86 6.74 5.75
CA PHE A 116 -7.59 6.60 4.32
C PHE A 116 -8.90 6.42 3.52
N ASP A 117 -9.86 5.67 4.04
CA ASP A 117 -11.18 5.47 3.42
C ASP A 117 -11.93 6.79 3.21
N LYS A 118 -11.98 7.66 4.24
CA LYS A 118 -12.58 9.00 4.12
C LYS A 118 -11.91 9.82 3.01
N LYS A 119 -10.57 9.73 2.89
CA LYS A 119 -9.79 10.43 1.85
C LYS A 119 -10.03 9.84 0.46
N VAL A 120 -10.12 8.52 0.33
CA VAL A 120 -10.39 7.82 -0.93
C VAL A 120 -11.77 8.17 -1.46
N HIS A 121 -12.80 8.18 -0.62
CA HIS A 121 -14.15 8.61 -1.01
C HIS A 121 -14.18 10.05 -1.51
N GLN A 122 -13.52 10.97 -0.80
CA GLN A 122 -13.40 12.36 -1.25
C GLN A 122 -12.72 12.48 -2.63
N LEU A 123 -11.70 11.65 -2.90
CA LEU A 123 -11.02 11.63 -4.20
C LEU A 123 -11.89 11.01 -5.30
N LEU A 124 -12.63 9.95 -5.00
CA LEU A 124 -13.55 9.30 -5.94
C LEU A 124 -14.74 10.21 -6.29
N ASP A 125 -15.36 10.82 -5.28
CA ASP A 125 -16.52 11.70 -5.44
C ASP A 125 -16.17 12.93 -6.29
N ARG A 126 -14.96 13.47 -6.13
CA ARG A 126 -14.45 14.60 -6.91
C ARG A 126 -13.84 14.22 -8.26
N ARG A 127 -13.82 12.92 -8.62
CA ARG A 127 -13.08 12.37 -9.77
C ARG A 127 -11.66 12.96 -9.87
N ALA A 128 -10.96 12.95 -8.74
CA ALA A 128 -9.69 13.63 -8.60
C ALA A 128 -8.66 13.14 -9.62
N ALA A 129 -7.93 14.08 -10.23
CA ALA A 129 -6.87 13.78 -11.19
C ALA A 129 -5.77 12.89 -10.56
N LYS A 130 -5.05 12.14 -11.41
CA LYS A 130 -4.04 11.16 -11.00
C LYS A 130 -2.97 11.71 -10.04
N HIS A 131 -2.57 12.98 -10.19
CA HIS A 131 -1.60 13.61 -9.29
C HIS A 131 -2.14 13.72 -7.85
N SER A 132 -3.43 13.97 -7.65
CA SER A 132 -4.08 14.02 -6.33
C SER A 132 -4.03 12.67 -5.62
N TRP A 133 -4.11 11.57 -6.36
CA TRP A 133 -3.93 10.21 -5.83
C TRP A 133 -2.48 9.95 -5.40
N VAL A 134 -1.51 10.35 -6.22
CA VAL A 134 -0.08 10.24 -5.88
C VAL A 134 0.23 11.08 -4.63
N TYR A 135 -0.26 12.31 -4.55
CA TYR A 135 -0.12 13.14 -3.34
C TYR A 135 -0.83 12.53 -2.14
N ALA A 136 -1.98 11.91 -2.35
CA ALA A 136 -2.69 11.24 -1.27
C ALA A 136 -1.85 10.08 -0.68
N MET A 137 -1.14 9.35 -1.53
CA MET A 137 -0.21 8.29 -1.15
C MET A 137 1.07 8.82 -0.52
N LEU A 138 1.71 9.84 -1.10
CA LEU A 138 2.91 10.46 -0.53
C LEU A 138 2.63 11.05 0.86
N ASP A 139 1.50 11.75 1.02
CA ASP A 139 1.02 12.25 2.32
C ASP A 139 0.70 11.10 3.29
N TYR A 140 0.14 9.99 2.79
CA TYR A 140 -0.10 8.80 3.60
C TYR A 140 1.22 8.23 4.15
N PHE A 141 2.18 7.88 3.29
CA PHE A 141 3.42 7.24 3.71
C PHE A 141 4.35 8.18 4.50
N SER A 142 4.53 9.44 4.06
CA SER A 142 5.43 10.39 4.72
C SER A 142 5.10 10.62 6.19
N ARG A 143 3.81 10.78 6.53
CA ARG A 143 3.36 10.98 7.92
C ARG A 143 3.62 9.75 8.81
N ARG A 144 3.62 8.56 8.23
CA ARG A 144 3.78 7.28 8.95
C ARG A 144 5.26 7.03 9.15
N PHE A 145 6.04 7.24 8.09
CA PHE A 145 7.50 7.20 8.13
C PHE A 145 8.04 8.18 9.19
N LEU A 146 7.69 9.46 9.12
CA LEU A 146 8.19 10.48 10.06
C LEU A 146 7.71 10.30 11.50
N ARG A 147 6.63 9.55 11.71
CA ARG A 147 6.12 9.23 13.05
C ARG A 147 6.88 8.08 13.70
N VAL A 148 7.20 7.03 12.93
CA VAL A 148 7.72 5.76 13.47
C VAL A 148 9.23 5.66 13.25
N TYR A 149 9.70 5.85 12.02
CA TYR A 149 11.07 5.49 11.64
C TYR A 149 12.18 6.27 12.39
N PRO A 150 12.07 7.58 12.67
CA PRO A 150 13.17 8.34 13.26
C PRO A 150 13.54 7.91 14.68
N LEU A 151 12.56 7.70 15.56
CA LEU A 151 12.82 7.22 16.92
C LEU A 151 13.30 5.76 16.89
N PHE A 152 12.72 4.93 16.03
CA PHE A 152 13.22 3.58 15.78
C PHE A 152 14.70 3.57 15.37
N ALA A 153 15.08 4.37 14.38
CA ALA A 153 16.45 4.47 13.88
C ALA A 153 17.40 4.96 14.97
N LEU A 154 16.99 5.96 15.75
CA LEU A 154 17.78 6.45 16.89
C LEU A 154 18.03 5.34 17.92
N VAL A 155 16.99 4.61 18.33
CA VAL A 155 17.15 3.52 19.30
C VAL A 155 18.00 2.39 18.71
N ALA A 156 17.85 2.06 17.43
CA ALA A 156 18.71 1.07 16.77
C ALA A 156 20.18 1.48 16.78
N ILE A 157 20.49 2.76 16.52
CA ILE A 157 21.86 3.31 16.58
C ILE A 157 22.40 3.29 18.00
N VAL A 158 21.60 3.69 19.00
CA VAL A 158 22.00 3.64 20.42
C VAL A 158 22.33 2.21 20.85
N LEU A 159 21.50 1.24 20.45
CA LEU A 159 21.76 -0.17 20.71
C LEU A 159 23.04 -0.66 20.01
N TRP A 160 23.31 -0.22 18.78
CA TRP A 160 24.56 -0.55 18.09
C TRP A 160 25.81 -0.06 18.83
N MET A 161 25.73 1.12 19.43
CA MET A 161 26.85 1.75 20.14
C MET A 161 27.10 1.13 21.53
N LEU A 162 26.17 0.32 22.06
CA LEU A 162 26.31 -0.31 23.37
C LEU A 162 27.33 -1.46 23.35
N PRO A 163 28.14 -1.63 24.42
CA PRO A 163 29.07 -2.76 24.50
C PRO A 163 28.35 -4.12 24.50
N ASN A 164 29.00 -5.15 23.93
CA ASN A 164 28.47 -6.52 23.79
C ASN A 164 27.94 -7.16 25.10
N LYS A 165 28.45 -6.74 26.26
CA LYS A 165 27.96 -7.18 27.58
C LYS A 165 26.51 -6.76 27.82
N TYR A 166 26.14 -5.55 27.43
CA TYR A 166 24.80 -5.00 27.61
C TYR A 166 23.86 -5.37 26.46
N LEU A 167 24.39 -5.70 25.28
CA LEU A 167 23.59 -6.15 24.14
C LEU A 167 22.89 -7.49 24.40
N ARG A 168 23.44 -8.42 25.17
CA ARG A 168 22.80 -9.75 25.33
C ARG A 168 21.42 -9.72 26.00
N GLN A 169 21.16 -8.76 26.89
CA GLN A 169 19.87 -8.64 27.59
C GLN A 169 18.72 -8.17 26.68
N TYR A 170 19.06 -7.83 25.44
CA TYR A 170 18.23 -7.10 24.52
C TYR A 170 17.85 -7.97 23.29
N TRP A 171 18.48 -9.12 23.09
CA TRP A 171 18.37 -9.89 21.85
C TRP A 171 17.91 -11.33 22.08
N VAL A 172 17.12 -11.83 21.13
CA VAL A 172 16.76 -13.25 21.00
C VAL A 172 17.71 -13.84 19.96
N ASP A 173 18.59 -14.74 20.40
CA ASP A 173 19.37 -15.65 19.53
C ASP A 173 20.33 -15.05 18.48
N VAL A 174 21.05 -13.97 18.79
CA VAL A 174 22.16 -13.48 17.93
C VAL A 174 23.53 -13.79 18.55
N LYS A 175 24.41 -14.42 17.75
CA LYS A 175 25.80 -14.67 18.13
C LYS A 175 26.56 -13.34 18.25
N PRO A 176 27.42 -13.14 19.27
CA PRO A 176 28.21 -11.91 19.40
C PRO A 176 29.06 -11.67 18.14
N GLY A 177 28.80 -10.58 17.40
CA GLY A 177 29.55 -10.19 16.18
C GLY A 177 28.72 -10.05 14.90
N GLU A 178 27.48 -10.54 14.87
CA GLU A 178 26.58 -10.48 13.69
C GLU A 178 25.62 -9.27 13.70
N TYR A 179 25.92 -8.21 14.48
CA TYR A 179 25.09 -7.01 14.46
C TYR A 179 25.35 -6.22 13.18
N GLY A 180 24.37 -6.27 12.28
CA GLY A 180 24.33 -5.45 11.09
C GLY A 180 23.34 -4.30 11.25
N LEU A 181 23.84 -3.09 11.56
CA LEU A 181 23.00 -1.88 11.67
C LEU A 181 22.13 -1.70 10.42
N GLY A 182 22.71 -1.94 9.24
CA GLY A 182 22.02 -1.88 7.96
C GLY A 182 20.81 -2.81 7.92
N GLN A 183 20.99 -4.08 8.30
CA GLN A 183 19.94 -5.10 8.32
C GLN A 183 18.79 -4.73 9.25
N VAL A 184 19.09 -4.20 10.45
CA VAL A 184 18.09 -3.73 11.42
C VAL A 184 17.32 -2.54 10.84
N LEU A 185 18.02 -1.54 10.30
CA LEU A 185 17.43 -0.34 9.71
C LEU A 185 16.60 -0.63 8.45
N THR A 186 16.90 -1.72 7.73
CA THR A 186 16.12 -2.22 6.59
C THR A 186 15.08 -3.27 6.97
N PHE A 187 14.85 -3.50 8.26
CA PHE A 187 13.83 -4.42 8.77
C PHE A 187 14.01 -5.89 8.33
N ASP A 188 15.23 -6.42 8.31
CA ASP A 188 15.49 -7.84 8.03
C ASP A 188 14.87 -8.76 9.09
N LEU A 189 14.21 -9.88 8.70
CA LEU A 189 13.47 -10.76 9.61
C LEU A 189 14.33 -11.52 10.62
N HIS A 190 15.60 -11.75 10.31
CA HIS A 190 16.48 -12.62 11.10
C HIS A 190 17.38 -11.84 12.06
N HIS A 191 17.50 -10.52 11.89
CA HIS A 191 18.42 -9.68 12.65
C HIS A 191 17.66 -8.54 13.34
N ARG A 192 16.90 -8.85 14.41
CA ARG A 192 16.09 -7.85 15.14
C ARG A 192 16.22 -7.95 16.65
N TYR A 193 16.23 -6.76 17.26
CA TYR A 193 16.06 -6.57 18.70
C TYR A 193 14.71 -7.12 19.19
N HIS A 194 14.65 -7.59 20.46
CA HIS A 194 13.48 -8.29 21.02
C HIS A 194 12.16 -7.52 20.82
N VAL A 195 12.16 -6.19 20.86
CA VAL A 195 10.93 -5.38 20.75
C VAL A 195 10.66 -4.89 19.31
N PHE A 196 11.64 -4.98 18.40
CA PHE A 196 11.52 -4.43 17.04
C PHE A 196 10.77 -5.33 16.06
N TRP A 197 10.41 -6.55 16.43
CA TRP A 197 9.77 -7.48 15.50
C TRP A 197 8.39 -7.03 15.01
N THR A 198 7.69 -6.20 15.79
CA THR A 198 6.35 -5.68 15.48
C THR A 198 6.37 -4.63 14.38
N LEU A 199 7.43 -3.81 14.30
CA LEU A 199 7.52 -2.70 13.35
C LEU A 199 7.45 -3.15 11.88
N PRO A 200 8.19 -4.18 11.44
CA PRO A 200 8.14 -4.62 10.04
C PRO A 200 6.83 -5.28 9.68
N VAL A 201 6.21 -5.95 10.65
CA VAL A 201 4.88 -6.54 10.51
C VAL A 201 3.85 -5.42 10.28
N GLU A 202 3.87 -4.41 11.15
CA GLU A 202 2.97 -3.25 11.05
C GLU A 202 3.19 -2.44 9.75
N ILE A 203 4.44 -2.11 9.43
CA ILE A 203 4.79 -1.38 8.20
C ILE A 203 4.42 -2.18 6.96
N GLY A 204 4.60 -3.51 6.96
CA GLY A 204 4.16 -4.37 5.88
C GLY A 204 2.66 -4.24 5.61
N TYR A 205 1.84 -4.16 6.66
CA TYR A 205 0.40 -3.96 6.51
C TYR A 205 0.02 -2.56 6.02
N TYR A 206 0.84 -1.53 6.27
CA TYR A 206 0.58 -0.18 5.73
C TYR A 206 0.55 -0.15 4.20
N PHE A 207 1.24 -1.06 3.52
CA PHE A 207 1.17 -1.20 2.06
C PHE A 207 -0.09 -1.92 1.59
N VAL A 208 -0.71 -2.74 2.45
CA VAL A 208 -1.95 -3.47 2.15
C VAL A 208 -3.17 -2.55 2.23
N ILE A 209 -3.19 -1.63 3.20
CA ILE A 209 -4.34 -0.73 3.46
C ILE A 209 -4.79 0.05 2.21
N PRO A 210 -3.91 0.74 1.45
CA PRO A 210 -4.32 1.47 0.27
C PRO A 210 -5.01 0.60 -0.79
N VAL A 211 -4.46 -0.59 -1.03
CA VAL A 211 -5.01 -1.55 -2.00
C VAL A 211 -6.36 -2.05 -1.53
N LEU A 212 -6.48 -2.43 -0.26
CA LEU A 212 -7.72 -2.91 0.35
C LEU A 212 -8.85 -1.86 0.26
N VAL A 213 -8.57 -0.64 0.72
CA VAL A 213 -9.55 0.46 0.77
C VAL A 213 -9.99 0.85 -0.64
N VAL A 214 -9.05 1.03 -1.58
CA VAL A 214 -9.38 1.41 -2.96
C VAL A 214 -10.20 0.31 -3.63
N SER A 215 -9.81 -0.96 -3.47
CA SER A 215 -10.55 -2.10 -4.05
C SER A 215 -11.99 -2.15 -3.55
N ILE A 216 -12.20 -1.97 -2.25
CA ILE A 216 -13.54 -1.99 -1.65
C ILE A 216 -14.34 -0.74 -2.05
N ALA A 217 -13.72 0.44 -2.10
CA ALA A 217 -14.38 1.67 -2.52
C ALA A 217 -14.83 1.60 -3.99
N LEU A 218 -14.08 0.92 -4.87
CA LEU A 218 -14.44 0.71 -6.27
C LEU A 218 -15.69 -0.16 -6.46
N LEU A 219 -16.00 -1.05 -5.51
CA LEU A 219 -17.19 -1.91 -5.56
C LEU A 219 -18.50 -1.14 -5.27
N ARG A 220 -18.42 0.11 -4.79
CA ARG A 220 -19.57 0.99 -4.50
C ARG A 220 -20.64 0.26 -3.68
N LYS A 221 -21.82 0.00 -4.26
CA LYS A 221 -22.95 -0.67 -3.58
C LYS A 221 -22.69 -2.14 -3.19
N TRP A 222 -21.69 -2.76 -3.82
CA TRP A 222 -21.30 -4.17 -3.60
C TRP A 222 -20.16 -4.32 -2.59
N TRP A 223 -19.84 -3.28 -1.83
CA TRP A 223 -18.75 -3.29 -0.84
C TRP A 223 -18.87 -4.41 0.21
N TRP A 224 -20.09 -4.86 0.53
CA TRP A 224 -20.34 -5.91 1.53
C TRP A 224 -20.02 -7.32 1.02
N VAL A 225 -20.03 -7.53 -0.31
CA VAL A 225 -19.78 -8.84 -0.94
C VAL A 225 -18.42 -9.43 -0.56
N PRO A 226 -17.29 -8.69 -0.64
CA PRO A 226 -16.01 -9.20 -0.16
C PRO A 226 -15.86 -9.16 1.36
N ILE A 227 -16.59 -8.29 2.08
CA ILE A 227 -16.46 -8.14 3.53
C ILE A 227 -17.01 -9.37 4.27
N LEU A 228 -18.13 -9.94 3.84
CA LEU A 228 -18.70 -11.13 4.49
C LEU A 228 -17.75 -12.35 4.50
N PRO A 229 -17.22 -12.83 3.36
CA PRO A 229 -16.27 -13.93 3.37
C PRO A 229 -14.95 -13.57 4.06
N LEU A 230 -14.54 -12.29 4.01
CA LEU A 230 -13.33 -11.83 4.70
C LEU A 230 -13.52 -11.86 6.23
N THR A 231 -14.68 -11.48 6.74
CA THR A 231 -15.01 -11.58 8.17
C THR A 231 -15.03 -13.04 8.62
N TYR A 232 -15.65 -13.92 7.84
CA TYR A 232 -15.62 -15.36 8.12
C TYR A 232 -14.19 -15.90 8.16
N TRP A 233 -13.38 -15.56 7.15
CA TRP A 233 -11.98 -15.96 7.10
C TRP A 233 -11.17 -15.41 8.27
N VAL A 234 -11.37 -14.15 8.67
CA VAL A 234 -10.69 -13.54 9.84
C VAL A 234 -11.04 -14.30 11.13
N ILE A 235 -12.30 -14.66 11.34
CA ILE A 235 -12.74 -15.42 12.52
C ILE A 235 -12.16 -16.83 12.48
N HIS A 236 -12.24 -17.50 11.33
CA HIS A 236 -11.69 -18.84 11.16
C HIS A 236 -10.18 -18.86 11.39
N GLU A 237 -9.43 -18.05 10.65
CA GLU A 237 -7.98 -17.98 10.74
C GLU A 237 -7.53 -17.50 12.12
N GLY A 238 -8.20 -16.51 12.70
CA GLY A 238 -7.92 -16.02 14.04
C GLY A 238 -7.95 -17.11 15.10
N ASN A 239 -8.96 -18.00 15.04
CA ASN A 239 -9.16 -19.07 16.02
C ASN A 239 -8.31 -20.32 15.77
N HIS A 240 -7.87 -20.57 14.53
CA HIS A 240 -7.16 -21.82 14.17
C HIS A 240 -5.67 -21.62 13.92
N GLN A 241 -5.22 -20.41 13.60
CA GLN A 241 -3.83 -20.14 13.26
C GLN A 241 -2.99 -19.94 14.53
N HIS A 242 -1.85 -20.62 14.58
CA HIS A 242 -0.86 -20.37 15.63
C HIS A 242 -0.21 -19.00 15.44
N ARG A 243 -0.38 -18.14 16.45
CA ARG A 243 0.19 -16.80 16.54
C ARG A 243 1.08 -16.71 17.77
N ALA A 244 2.26 -16.14 17.60
CA ALA A 244 3.26 -15.96 18.63
C ALA A 244 4.12 -14.74 18.29
N ASP A 245 4.93 -14.32 19.25
CA ASP A 245 5.89 -13.25 19.09
C ASP A 245 6.91 -13.59 17.99
N HIS A 246 7.45 -12.56 17.33
CA HIS A 246 8.46 -12.70 16.26
C HIS A 246 8.01 -13.43 14.98
N LEU A 247 6.74 -13.86 14.88
CA LEU A 247 6.21 -14.44 13.66
C LEU A 247 6.03 -13.39 12.54
N PRO A 248 6.14 -13.79 11.26
CA PRO A 248 6.00 -12.87 10.13
C PRO A 248 4.56 -12.40 9.92
N LEU A 249 4.38 -11.37 9.08
CA LEU A 249 3.08 -10.73 8.79
C LEU A 249 1.96 -11.72 8.43
N ARG A 250 2.27 -12.82 7.72
CA ARG A 250 1.26 -13.81 7.31
C ARG A 250 0.47 -14.40 8.49
N ASN A 251 1.11 -14.50 9.66
CA ASN A 251 0.49 -15.07 10.86
C ASN A 251 -0.39 -14.04 11.58
N HIS A 252 -0.08 -12.76 11.43
CA HIS A 252 -0.79 -11.67 12.10
C HIS A 252 -1.80 -10.96 11.17
N ILE A 253 -1.92 -11.40 9.91
CA ILE A 253 -2.73 -10.72 8.90
C ILE A 253 -4.22 -10.65 9.28
N SER A 254 -4.74 -11.69 9.92
CA SER A 254 -6.14 -11.76 10.39
C SER A 254 -6.43 -10.68 11.43
N THR A 255 -5.49 -10.41 12.35
CA THR A 255 -5.55 -9.31 13.33
C THR A 255 -5.71 -7.96 12.64
N PHE A 256 -4.84 -7.64 11.68
CA PHE A 256 -4.88 -6.35 11.00
C PHE A 256 -6.14 -6.19 10.13
N VAL A 257 -6.52 -7.25 9.41
CA VAL A 257 -7.73 -7.25 8.58
C VAL A 257 -8.98 -7.07 9.44
N SER A 258 -9.03 -7.61 10.66
CA SER A 258 -10.12 -7.38 11.62
C SER A 258 -10.35 -5.87 11.85
N GLY A 259 -9.31 -5.13 12.22
CA GLY A 259 -9.43 -3.68 12.44
C GLY A 259 -9.82 -2.91 11.17
N SER A 260 -9.30 -3.30 9.99
CA SER A 260 -9.69 -2.70 8.71
C SER A 260 -11.16 -2.94 8.36
N ILE A 261 -11.69 -4.14 8.60
CA ILE A 261 -13.11 -4.45 8.41
C ILE A 261 -13.95 -3.56 9.33
N GLY A 262 -13.60 -3.47 10.61
CA GLY A 262 -14.32 -2.62 11.56
C GLY A 262 -14.38 -1.16 11.12
N ALA A 263 -13.27 -0.62 10.63
CA ALA A 263 -13.21 0.73 10.10
C ALA A 263 -14.13 0.93 8.89
N ILE A 264 -14.10 0.00 7.93
CA ILE A 264 -14.97 0.05 6.74
C ILE A 264 -16.44 -0.03 7.16
N VAL A 265 -16.81 -1.01 7.98
CA VAL A 265 -18.19 -1.16 8.49
C VAL A 265 -18.65 0.11 9.18
N LEU A 266 -17.81 0.70 10.04
CA LEU A 266 -18.11 1.95 10.72
C LEU A 266 -18.34 3.10 9.72
N THR A 267 -17.44 3.32 8.76
CA THR A 267 -17.61 4.42 7.78
C THR A 267 -18.89 4.27 6.96
N ARG A 268 -19.32 3.04 6.66
CA ARG A 268 -20.59 2.77 5.96
C ARG A 268 -21.79 2.99 6.87
N ALA A 269 -21.71 2.55 8.12
CA ALA A 269 -22.76 2.76 9.12
C ALA A 269 -22.97 4.26 9.37
N GLU A 270 -21.90 5.04 9.59
CA GLU A 270 -21.95 6.50 9.77
C GLU A 270 -22.65 7.16 8.57
N LYS A 271 -22.25 6.80 7.35
CA LYS A 271 -22.86 7.34 6.13
C LYS A 271 -24.35 7.00 6.03
N TRP A 272 -24.73 5.76 6.31
CA TRP A 272 -26.13 5.33 6.29
C TRP A 272 -26.98 6.03 7.35
N ILE A 273 -26.46 6.15 8.58
CA ILE A 273 -27.12 6.86 9.68
C ILE A 273 -27.39 8.31 9.28
N HIS A 274 -26.40 8.97 8.68
CA HIS A 274 -26.54 10.36 8.23
C HIS A 274 -27.49 10.50 7.04
N GLU A 275 -27.42 9.62 6.03
CA GLU A 275 -28.29 9.68 4.83
C GLU A 275 -29.76 9.38 5.14
N LYS A 276 -30.03 8.55 6.16
CA LYS A 276 -31.38 8.16 6.57
C LYS A 276 -31.90 8.93 7.79
N GLU A 277 -31.11 9.88 8.30
CA GLU A 277 -31.39 10.60 9.55
C GLU A 277 -31.79 9.64 10.69
N PHE A 278 -31.12 8.48 10.75
CA PHE A 278 -31.48 7.41 11.68
C PHE A 278 -31.16 7.82 13.12
N GLN A 279 -32.14 7.66 14.01
CA GLN A 279 -32.00 7.95 15.42
C GLN A 279 -32.04 6.66 16.24
N PHE A 280 -31.06 6.48 17.13
CA PHE A 280 -31.00 5.31 18.01
C PHE A 280 -32.11 5.36 19.06
N ARG A 281 -33.20 4.62 18.81
CA ARG A 281 -34.25 4.33 19.81
C ARG A 281 -33.75 3.37 20.89
N LEU A 282 -34.45 3.34 22.02
CA LEU A 282 -34.12 2.50 23.18
C LEU A 282 -33.85 1.01 22.84
N PRO A 283 -34.64 0.31 22.00
CA PRO A 283 -34.35 -1.08 21.66
C PRO A 283 -33.02 -1.25 20.91
N HIS A 284 -32.67 -0.32 20.03
CA HIS A 284 -31.40 -0.33 19.30
C HIS A 284 -30.22 -0.07 20.24
N GLN A 285 -30.39 0.85 21.19
CA GLN A 285 -29.37 1.13 22.21
C GLN A 285 -29.12 -0.09 23.09
N ILE A 286 -30.18 -0.74 23.57
CA ILE A 286 -30.09 -1.97 24.37
C ILE A 286 -29.40 -3.09 23.58
N ALA A 287 -29.80 -3.31 22.32
CA ALA A 287 -29.19 -4.33 21.48
C ALA A 287 -27.69 -4.07 21.24
N LEU A 288 -27.32 -2.82 20.93
CA LEU A 288 -25.93 -2.45 20.70
C LEU A 288 -25.08 -2.62 21.97
N ARG A 289 -25.61 -2.24 23.15
CA ARG A 289 -24.95 -2.43 24.44
C ARG A 289 -24.84 -3.90 24.85
N ALA A 290 -25.84 -4.71 24.55
CA ALA A 290 -25.78 -6.15 24.80
C ALA A 290 -24.63 -6.78 23.99
N VAL A 291 -24.53 -6.44 22.69
CA VAL A 291 -23.42 -6.88 21.84
C VAL A 291 -22.08 -6.42 22.40
N GLU A 292 -21.96 -5.14 22.76
CA GLU A 292 -20.74 -4.59 23.34
C GLU A 292 -20.32 -5.34 24.62
N TYR A 293 -21.22 -5.46 25.60
CA TYR A 293 -20.90 -6.07 26.90
C TYR A 293 -20.61 -7.57 26.80
N ILE A 294 -21.28 -8.29 25.89
CA ILE A 294 -20.91 -9.69 25.59
C ILE A 294 -19.46 -9.76 25.07
N ASN A 295 -19.10 -8.88 24.13
CA ASN A 295 -17.74 -8.85 23.60
C ASN A 295 -16.71 -8.42 24.66
N VAL A 296 -17.05 -7.47 25.54
CA VAL A 296 -16.19 -7.09 26.68
C VAL A 296 -16.00 -8.27 27.63
N ALA A 297 -17.05 -9.02 27.95
CA ALA A 297 -16.95 -10.20 28.82
C ALA A 297 -16.05 -11.28 28.21
N LEU A 298 -16.20 -11.58 26.91
CA LEU A 298 -15.35 -12.52 26.17
C LEU A 298 -13.89 -12.02 26.10
N LEU A 299 -13.68 -10.72 25.88
CA LEU A 299 -12.36 -10.09 25.87
C LEU A 299 -11.66 -10.23 27.23
N MET A 300 -12.39 -9.92 28.32
CA MET A 300 -11.87 -10.05 29.68
C MET A 300 -11.58 -11.49 30.05
N GLN A 301 -12.41 -12.44 29.60
CA GLN A 301 -12.16 -13.88 29.78
C GLN A 301 -10.82 -14.28 29.18
N ILE A 302 -10.50 -13.81 27.97
CA ILE A 302 -9.23 -14.12 27.29
C ILE A 302 -8.05 -13.47 28.02
N ILE A 303 -8.15 -12.18 28.35
CA ILE A 303 -7.06 -11.42 28.96
C ILE A 303 -6.74 -11.93 30.37
N PHE A 304 -7.77 -12.23 31.16
CA PHE A 304 -7.64 -12.62 32.57
C PHE A 304 -7.79 -14.14 32.81
N GLY A 305 -7.99 -14.93 31.76
CA GLY A 305 -7.93 -16.38 31.79
C GLY A 305 -9.07 -17.05 32.56
N GLY A 306 -10.32 -16.61 32.38
CA GLY A 306 -11.49 -17.36 32.86
C GLY A 306 -12.22 -16.81 34.09
N LEU A 307 -11.73 -15.76 34.76
CA LEU A 307 -12.27 -15.23 36.03
C LEU A 307 -13.81 -15.03 36.10
N PHE A 308 -14.49 -14.78 34.98
CA PHE A 308 -15.95 -14.62 34.94
C PHE A 308 -16.71 -15.93 34.64
N PHE A 309 -16.13 -16.86 33.88
CA PHE A 309 -16.80 -18.09 33.42
C PHE A 309 -16.34 -19.36 34.16
N GLU A 310 -15.25 -19.31 34.92
CA GLU A 310 -14.95 -20.32 35.95
C GLU A 310 -16.10 -20.41 36.96
N TRP A 311 -16.75 -19.28 37.27
CA TRP A 311 -17.96 -19.22 38.09
C TRP A 311 -19.20 -19.83 37.39
N LEU A 312 -19.26 -19.79 36.06
CA LEU A 312 -20.37 -20.31 35.23
C LEU A 312 -20.13 -21.74 34.69
N ASN A 313 -18.97 -22.34 34.96
CA ASN A 313 -18.54 -23.67 34.49
C ASN A 313 -18.75 -23.90 32.98
N TRP A 314 -18.55 -22.87 32.15
CA TRP A 314 -18.80 -22.92 30.71
C TRP A 314 -17.63 -22.32 29.91
N TYR A 315 -17.02 -23.14 29.06
CA TYR A 315 -15.92 -22.73 28.17
C TYR A 315 -16.40 -22.74 26.72
N PRO A 316 -16.86 -21.60 26.17
CA PRO A 316 -17.50 -21.56 24.86
C PRO A 316 -16.54 -21.73 23.66
N LEU A 317 -15.22 -21.64 23.85
CA LEU A 317 -14.25 -21.62 22.73
C LEU A 317 -12.99 -22.46 23.00
N PRO A 318 -12.42 -23.12 21.97
CA PRO A 318 -11.15 -23.84 22.08
C PRO A 318 -9.99 -22.86 22.29
N TYR A 319 -9.06 -23.20 23.18
CA TYR A 319 -7.80 -22.45 23.34
C TYR A 319 -6.87 -22.77 22.16
N PRO A 320 -6.50 -21.79 21.32
CA PRO A 320 -5.54 -22.03 20.25
C PRO A 320 -4.16 -22.34 20.83
N PRO A 321 -3.28 -23.04 20.09
CA PRO A 321 -1.94 -23.41 20.56
C PRO A 321 -0.98 -22.22 20.76
N GLY A 322 -1.43 -20.98 20.59
CA GLY A 322 -0.64 -19.75 20.66
C GLY A 322 -1.41 -18.61 21.31
N THR A 323 -1.22 -17.37 20.86
CA THR A 323 -1.92 -16.20 21.38
C THR A 323 -3.40 -16.22 20.96
N PRO A 324 -4.35 -16.12 21.92
CA PRO A 324 -5.79 -16.04 21.63
C PRO A 324 -6.20 -14.95 20.64
N PHE A 325 -7.31 -15.16 19.93
CA PHE A 325 -7.85 -14.19 18.97
C PHE A 325 -8.65 -13.09 19.64
N LEU A 326 -7.95 -12.04 20.08
CA LEU A 326 -8.57 -10.86 20.70
C LEU A 326 -9.20 -9.92 19.67
N SER A 327 -8.68 -9.95 18.44
CA SER A 327 -8.84 -8.88 17.46
C SER A 327 -10.29 -8.67 17.01
N GLY A 328 -11.05 -9.75 16.84
CA GLY A 328 -12.46 -9.69 16.46
C GLY A 328 -13.33 -9.00 17.52
N TYR A 329 -13.20 -9.42 18.78
CA TYR A 329 -13.94 -8.84 19.91
C TYR A 329 -13.61 -7.37 20.09
N LEU A 330 -12.32 -7.03 20.06
CA LEU A 330 -11.86 -5.65 20.19
C LEU A 330 -12.40 -4.74 19.08
N THR A 331 -12.40 -5.24 17.84
CA THR A 331 -12.93 -4.50 16.69
C THR A 331 -14.43 -4.20 16.87
N ILE A 332 -15.21 -5.17 17.32
CA ILE A 332 -16.65 -4.99 17.57
C ILE A 332 -16.86 -3.94 18.67
N ILE A 333 -16.12 -4.04 19.78
CA ILE A 333 -16.18 -3.06 20.89
C ILE A 333 -15.89 -1.65 20.39
N ILE A 334 -14.81 -1.47 19.60
CA ILE A 334 -14.45 -0.17 19.02
C ILE A 334 -15.58 0.38 18.15
N VAL A 335 -16.20 -0.44 17.29
CA VAL A 335 -17.30 0.00 16.42
C VAL A 335 -18.53 0.39 17.25
N CYS A 336 -18.92 -0.42 18.24
CA CYS A 336 -20.04 -0.14 19.14
C CYS A 336 -19.84 1.17 19.91
N GLU A 337 -18.66 1.38 20.50
CA GLU A 337 -18.34 2.58 21.28
C GLU A 337 -18.27 3.86 20.43
N ILE A 338 -17.85 3.78 19.16
CA ILE A 338 -17.89 4.95 18.27
C ILE A 338 -19.33 5.28 17.85
N LEU A 339 -20.16 4.26 17.57
CA LEU A 339 -21.55 4.47 17.19
C LEU A 339 -22.40 5.02 18.34
N LEU A 340 -22.16 4.55 19.57
CA LEU A 340 -22.86 5.01 20.76
C LEU A 340 -21.90 5.00 21.97
N PRO A 341 -21.33 6.16 22.36
CA PRO A 341 -20.38 6.23 23.48
C PRO A 341 -20.98 5.78 24.81
N GLY A 342 -20.33 4.83 25.49
CA GLY A 342 -20.77 4.17 26.71
C GLY A 342 -19.92 4.41 27.96
N PRO A 343 -20.11 3.60 29.01
CA PRO A 343 -19.28 3.65 30.22
C PRO A 343 -17.82 3.26 29.95
N LEU A 344 -17.58 2.34 29.01
CA LEU A 344 -16.22 1.87 28.70
C LEU A 344 -15.39 2.98 28.05
N SER A 345 -15.95 3.75 27.12
CA SER A 345 -15.24 4.94 26.59
C SER A 345 -14.93 5.96 27.68
N ARG A 346 -15.85 6.24 28.61
CA ARG A 346 -15.58 7.15 29.75
C ARG A 346 -14.42 6.67 30.62
N PHE A 347 -14.33 5.37 30.88
CA PHE A 347 -13.21 4.78 31.62
C PHE A 347 -11.89 4.94 30.84
N LEU A 348 -11.88 4.61 29.55
CA LEU A 348 -10.71 4.74 28.69
C LEU A 348 -10.30 6.20 28.46
N GLU A 349 -11.22 7.15 28.59
CA GLU A 349 -10.95 8.59 28.53
C GLU A 349 -10.27 9.16 29.78
N TRP A 350 -9.97 8.32 30.77
CA TRP A 350 -9.20 8.73 31.92
C TRP A 350 -7.87 9.39 31.52
N ASN A 351 -7.57 10.53 32.15
CA ASN A 351 -6.43 11.40 31.79
C ASN A 351 -5.11 10.64 31.71
N ILE A 352 -4.87 9.69 32.63
CA ILE A 352 -3.64 8.89 32.67
C ILE A 352 -3.55 7.99 31.44
N LEU A 353 -4.61 7.22 31.14
CA LEU A 353 -4.64 6.33 29.97
C LEU A 353 -4.55 7.11 28.66
N ARG A 354 -5.22 8.26 28.56
CA ARG A 354 -5.09 9.14 27.38
C ARG A 354 -3.67 9.64 27.20
N TYR A 355 -3.00 10.00 28.29
CA TYR A 355 -1.61 10.43 28.25
C TYR A 355 -0.68 9.30 27.82
N PHE A 356 -0.82 8.11 28.42
CA PHE A 356 -0.08 6.91 28.00
C PHE A 356 -0.33 6.61 26.52
N GLY A 357 -1.55 6.78 26.05
CA GLY A 357 -1.90 6.73 24.64
C GLY A 357 -1.10 7.69 23.78
N LYS A 358 -1.00 8.96 24.20
CA LYS A 358 -0.26 10.00 23.48
C LYS A 358 1.21 9.61 23.28
N ILE A 359 1.87 9.09 24.32
CA ILE A 359 3.29 8.71 24.32
C ILE A 359 3.54 7.22 24.08
N SER A 360 2.50 6.47 23.71
CA SER A 360 2.50 4.99 23.63
C SER A 360 3.61 4.41 22.75
N TYR A 361 3.95 5.09 21.65
CA TYR A 361 5.01 4.64 20.76
C TYR A 361 6.38 4.73 21.44
N SER A 362 6.67 5.87 22.09
CA SER A 362 7.88 6.04 22.89
C SER A 362 7.91 5.08 24.08
N MET A 363 6.78 4.84 24.77
CA MET A 363 6.67 3.83 25.84
C MET A 363 7.00 2.43 25.33
N TYR A 364 6.43 2.04 24.19
CA TYR A 364 6.67 0.74 23.58
C TYR A 364 8.14 0.56 23.21
N LEU A 365 8.82 1.57 22.68
CA LEU A 365 10.20 1.41 22.25
C LEU A 365 11.20 1.48 23.43
N LEU A 366 10.95 2.38 24.39
CA LEU A 366 11.92 2.73 25.42
C LEU A 366 11.76 1.97 26.74
N HIS A 367 10.64 1.26 26.96
CA HIS A 367 10.41 0.56 28.23
C HIS A 367 11.52 -0.42 28.59
N SER A 368 12.08 -1.09 27.58
CA SER A 368 13.15 -2.07 27.76
C SER A 368 14.43 -1.51 28.38
N PHE A 369 14.76 -0.22 28.16
CA PHE A 369 15.90 0.43 28.81
C PHE A 369 15.69 0.61 30.31
N VAL A 370 14.45 0.75 30.75
CA VAL A 370 14.09 0.91 32.17
C VAL A 370 13.92 -0.45 32.83
N VAL A 371 13.13 -1.33 32.21
CA VAL A 371 12.77 -2.64 32.76
C VAL A 371 14.00 -3.54 32.97
N TYR A 372 14.95 -3.53 32.05
CA TYR A 372 16.15 -4.35 32.15
C TYR A 372 17.28 -3.72 32.97
N ASN A 373 17.06 -2.52 33.53
CA ASN A 373 18.04 -1.88 34.39
C ASN A 373 18.23 -2.65 35.71
N GLU A 374 19.49 -2.88 36.10
CA GLU A 374 19.84 -3.63 37.31
C GLU A 374 19.30 -2.99 38.60
N TRP A 375 19.21 -1.66 38.67
CA TRP A 375 18.64 -0.97 39.83
C TRP A 375 17.15 -1.26 39.99
N ILE A 376 16.41 -1.37 38.87
CA ILE A 376 14.97 -1.68 38.86
C ILE A 376 14.71 -3.13 39.25
N LYS A 377 15.53 -4.06 38.75
CA LYS A 377 15.40 -5.49 39.08
C LYS A 377 15.55 -5.77 40.58
N LYS A 378 16.35 -4.96 41.30
CA LYS A 378 16.62 -5.10 42.74
C LYS A 378 15.54 -4.50 43.66
N GLN A 379 14.57 -3.76 43.12
CA GLN A 379 13.51 -3.16 43.94
C GLN A 379 12.49 -4.20 44.42
N SER A 380 11.82 -3.92 45.53
CA SER A 380 10.67 -4.69 46.01
C SER A 380 9.51 -4.63 44.99
N HIS A 381 8.58 -5.59 45.04
CA HIS A 381 7.54 -5.76 44.02
C HIS A 381 6.77 -4.47 43.68
N TYR A 382 6.23 -3.77 44.69
CA TYR A 382 5.50 -2.52 44.49
C TYR A 382 6.41 -1.37 44.04
N ASN A 383 7.59 -1.23 44.67
CA ASN A 383 8.55 -0.19 44.29
C ASN A 383 9.03 -0.37 42.84
N LYS A 384 9.19 -1.61 42.38
CA LYS A 384 9.52 -1.95 40.99
C LYS A 384 8.43 -1.47 40.03
N ILE A 385 7.16 -1.70 40.36
CA ILE A 385 6.02 -1.25 39.54
C ILE A 385 5.99 0.28 39.44
N PHE A 386 6.05 0.97 40.57
CA PHE A 386 6.01 2.44 40.61
C PHE A 386 7.23 3.06 39.93
N ALA A 387 8.44 2.59 40.23
CA ALA A 387 9.68 3.11 39.65
C ALA A 387 9.74 2.88 38.14
N THR A 388 9.38 1.68 37.67
CA THR A 388 9.34 1.37 36.23
C THR A 388 8.32 2.25 35.53
N THR A 389 7.10 2.34 36.06
CA THR A 389 6.04 3.15 35.43
C THR A 389 6.45 4.62 35.37
N ALA A 390 6.97 5.18 36.46
CA ALA A 390 7.41 6.58 36.52
C ALA A 390 8.56 6.88 35.55
N LEU A 391 9.60 6.03 35.52
CA LEU A 391 10.76 6.22 34.66
C LEU A 391 10.43 5.98 33.18
N VAL A 392 9.62 4.97 32.86
CA VAL A 392 9.15 4.75 31.48
C VAL A 392 8.31 5.94 31.02
N CYS A 393 7.43 6.47 31.87
CA CYS A 393 6.69 7.70 31.54
C CYS A 393 7.65 8.87 31.33
N ALA A 394 8.59 9.12 32.23
CA ALA A 394 9.52 10.24 32.14
C ALA A 394 10.35 10.19 30.84
N ILE A 395 11.00 9.06 30.53
CA ILE A 395 11.83 8.92 29.33
C ILE A 395 10.99 8.98 28.05
N SER A 396 9.78 8.41 28.07
CA SER A 396 8.88 8.43 26.92
C SER A 396 8.30 9.81 26.66
N SER A 397 8.00 10.56 27.71
CA SER A 397 7.56 11.96 27.60
C SER A 397 8.67 12.86 27.07
N ALA A 398 9.90 12.68 27.53
CA ALA A 398 11.06 13.41 27.00
C ALA A 398 11.28 13.08 25.51
N SER A 399 11.29 11.80 25.15
CA SER A 399 11.39 11.34 23.75
C SER A 399 10.27 11.89 22.88
N PHE A 400 9.03 11.87 23.37
CA PHE A 400 7.88 12.38 22.65
C PHE A 400 8.04 13.88 22.32
N GLN A 401 8.47 14.69 23.29
CA GLN A 401 8.63 16.13 23.11
C GLN A 401 9.83 16.49 22.22
N LEU A 402 10.94 15.76 22.34
CA LEU A 402 12.19 16.07 21.65
C LEU A 402 12.22 15.53 20.22
N ILE A 403 11.58 14.39 19.96
CA ILE A 403 11.72 13.65 18.70
C ILE A 403 10.36 13.54 18.00
N GLU A 404 9.40 12.89 18.65
CA GLU A 404 8.14 12.51 17.99
C GLU A 404 7.31 13.75 17.59
N LEU A 405 7.14 14.71 18.49
CA LEU A 405 6.31 15.90 18.27
C LEU A 405 6.87 16.85 17.19
N PRO A 406 8.16 17.21 17.17
CA PRO A 406 8.74 18.02 16.09
C PRO A 406 8.60 17.37 14.72
N LEU A 407 8.80 16.05 14.63
CA LEU A 407 8.72 15.30 13.37
C LEU A 407 7.27 15.14 12.89
N GLN A 408 6.31 14.99 13.81
CA GLN A 408 4.88 15.05 13.47
C GLN A 408 4.49 16.43 12.94
N ARG A 409 5.00 17.52 13.54
CA ARG A 409 4.79 18.90 13.05
C ARG A 409 5.42 19.09 11.66
N LEU A 410 6.62 18.57 11.43
CA LEU A 410 7.28 18.58 10.12
C LEU A 410 6.46 17.85 9.06
N ALA A 411 5.95 16.66 9.37
CA ALA A 411 5.07 15.91 8.46
C ALA A 411 3.80 16.70 8.11
N GLY A 412 3.25 17.44 9.08
CA GLY A 412 2.13 18.36 8.87
C GLY A 412 2.46 19.50 7.89
N ARG A 413 3.65 20.11 8.01
CA ARG A 413 4.14 21.16 7.10
C ARG A 413 4.35 20.62 5.68
N ILE A 414 5.00 19.46 5.54
CA ILE A 414 5.20 18.80 4.24
C ILE A 414 3.86 18.54 3.56
N SER A 415 2.88 18.01 4.31
CA SER A 415 1.52 17.79 3.80
C SER A 415 0.81 19.07 3.36
N LYS A 416 0.99 20.17 4.09
CA LYS A 416 0.40 21.47 3.74
C LYS A 416 0.99 21.99 2.43
N ASN A 417 2.31 21.94 2.29
CA ASN A 417 3.03 22.37 1.09
C ASN A 417 2.67 21.51 -0.13
N LEU A 418 2.47 20.19 0.06
CA LEU A 418 1.99 19.30 -1.00
C LEU A 418 0.55 19.60 -1.46
N LYS A 419 -0.28 20.22 -0.61
CA LYS A 419 -1.68 20.59 -0.91
C LYS A 419 -1.84 22.00 -1.49
N GLU A 420 -0.82 22.85 -1.39
CA GLU A 420 -0.87 24.25 -1.82
C GLU A 420 -1.01 24.45 -3.34
N PRO A 421 -0.34 23.66 -4.21
CA PRO A 421 -0.55 23.72 -5.66
C PRO A 421 -1.99 23.35 -6.09
N LEU A 422 -2.69 22.55 -5.29
CA LEU A 422 -4.06 22.07 -5.57
C LEU A 422 -5.15 23.09 -5.22
N ARG A 423 -4.86 24.07 -4.34
CA ARG A 423 -5.81 25.16 -4.03
C ARG A 423 -5.84 26.24 -5.10
N ARG A 424 -4.77 26.40 -5.89
CA ARG A 424 -4.67 27.41 -6.95
C ARG A 424 -5.35 27.00 -8.26
N HIS A 425 -5.71 25.72 -8.43
CA HIS A 425 -6.52 25.24 -9.55
C HIS A 425 -7.81 24.57 -9.03
N PRO A 426 -8.84 25.34 -8.64
CA PRO A 426 -10.14 24.76 -8.37
C PRO A 426 -10.76 24.34 -9.71
N THR A 427 -11.36 23.14 -9.71
CA THR A 427 -12.29 22.63 -10.72
C THR A 427 -11.73 22.52 -12.15
N ILE A 428 -11.46 21.29 -12.59
CA ILE A 428 -11.71 20.93 -13.98
C ILE A 428 -13.24 20.88 -14.10
N PRO A 429 -13.91 21.77 -14.86
CA PRO A 429 -15.31 21.58 -15.20
C PRO A 429 -15.46 20.23 -15.89
N LEU A 430 -16.65 19.60 -15.80
CA LEU A 430 -16.99 18.44 -16.63
C LEU A 430 -16.48 18.67 -18.06
N PRO A 431 -15.91 17.66 -18.75
CA PRO A 431 -15.64 17.78 -20.16
C PRO A 431 -16.99 17.86 -20.88
N THR A 432 -17.55 19.06 -20.97
CA THR A 432 -18.39 19.44 -22.09
C THR A 432 -17.48 19.38 -23.29
N THR A 433 -17.70 18.36 -24.13
CA THR A 433 -17.16 18.23 -25.50
C THR A 433 -15.68 18.53 -25.59
N ALA A 434 -14.85 17.48 -25.64
CA ALA A 434 -13.44 17.55 -25.99
C ALA A 434 -13.14 18.79 -26.86
N SER A 435 -12.63 19.86 -26.24
CA SER A 435 -12.04 20.91 -27.03
C SER A 435 -10.84 20.25 -27.67
N ARG A 436 -10.88 20.15 -29.01
CA ARG A 436 -9.70 19.88 -29.82
C ARG A 436 -8.65 20.92 -29.40
N GLY A 437 -7.83 20.56 -28.41
CA GLY A 437 -6.58 21.24 -28.13
C GLY A 437 -5.75 21.19 -29.39
N GLN A 438 -4.99 22.26 -29.64
CA GLN A 438 -4.24 22.46 -30.88
C GLN A 438 -3.49 21.18 -31.31
N PRO A 439 -3.39 20.92 -32.63
CA PRO A 439 -2.75 19.70 -33.13
C PRO A 439 -1.31 19.64 -32.60
N GLN A 440 -1.03 18.65 -31.76
CA GLN A 440 0.32 18.33 -31.33
C GLN A 440 1.16 18.05 -32.58
N SER A 441 2.40 18.57 -32.61
CA SER A 441 3.29 18.24 -33.73
C SER A 441 3.54 16.72 -33.76
N VAL A 442 3.60 16.14 -34.96
CA VAL A 442 3.86 14.70 -35.16
C VAL A 442 5.11 14.23 -34.40
N PHE A 443 6.13 15.09 -34.33
CA PHE A 443 7.34 14.88 -33.56
C PHE A 443 7.07 14.75 -32.06
N GLN A 444 6.28 15.66 -31.46
CA GLN A 444 5.92 15.59 -30.04
C GLN A 444 5.16 14.31 -29.72
N SER A 445 4.14 13.94 -30.50
CA SER A 445 3.37 12.71 -30.27
C SER A 445 4.25 11.46 -30.39
N LEU A 446 5.20 11.44 -31.32
CA LEU A 446 6.17 10.35 -31.47
C LEU A 446 7.11 10.24 -30.27
N TRP A 447 7.64 11.36 -29.77
CA TRP A 447 8.51 11.37 -28.58
C TRP A 447 7.79 10.95 -27.31
N ILE A 448 6.57 11.45 -27.11
CA ILE A 448 5.73 11.10 -25.96
C ILE A 448 5.38 9.59 -26.02
N GLY A 449 4.98 9.10 -27.19
CA GLY A 449 4.73 7.67 -27.41
C GLY A 449 5.96 6.80 -27.16
N ALA A 450 7.12 7.20 -27.69
CA ALA A 450 8.37 6.48 -27.52
C ALA A 450 8.82 6.38 -26.06
N THR A 451 8.86 7.51 -25.35
CA THR A 451 9.29 7.57 -23.95
C THR A 451 8.32 6.84 -23.01
N ALA A 452 7.01 6.96 -23.25
CA ALA A 452 6.01 6.16 -22.55
C ALA A 452 6.18 4.66 -22.79
N GLY A 453 6.41 4.26 -24.04
CA GLY A 453 6.69 2.88 -24.45
C GLY A 453 7.91 2.30 -23.74
N MET A 454 9.02 3.06 -23.69
CA MET A 454 10.24 2.65 -22.99
C MET A 454 10.03 2.48 -21.48
N GLY A 455 9.29 3.39 -20.84
CA GLY A 455 8.95 3.27 -19.42
C GLY A 455 8.20 1.98 -19.10
N GLY A 456 7.23 1.60 -19.94
CA GLY A 456 6.52 0.34 -19.84
C GLY A 456 7.44 -0.87 -19.97
N ILE A 457 8.37 -0.86 -20.94
CA ILE A 457 9.36 -1.93 -21.14
C ILE A 457 10.26 -2.09 -19.92
N ILE A 458 10.84 -1.00 -19.41
CA ILE A 458 11.77 -1.03 -18.27
C ILE A 458 11.11 -1.65 -17.04
N ALA A 459 9.86 -1.26 -16.75
CA ALA A 459 9.18 -1.71 -15.56
C ALA A 459 8.88 -3.22 -15.54
N VAL A 460 8.53 -3.80 -16.69
CA VAL A 460 8.21 -5.23 -16.79
C VAL A 460 9.40 -6.10 -17.22
N TYR A 461 10.54 -5.49 -17.50
CA TYR A 461 11.72 -6.17 -18.03
C TYR A 461 12.23 -7.35 -17.18
N PRO A 462 12.20 -7.32 -15.82
CA PRO A 462 12.56 -8.48 -15.01
C PRO A 462 11.71 -9.73 -15.32
N VAL A 463 10.41 -9.52 -15.63
CA VAL A 463 9.49 -10.61 -16.01
C VAL A 463 9.87 -11.19 -17.37
N ASP A 464 10.33 -10.35 -18.30
CA ASP A 464 10.83 -10.80 -19.61
C ASP A 464 12.09 -11.68 -19.47
N VAL A 465 13.02 -11.34 -18.57
CA VAL A 465 14.22 -12.17 -18.33
C VAL A 465 13.84 -13.54 -17.78
N VAL A 466 12.97 -13.59 -16.76
CA VAL A 466 12.48 -14.85 -16.17
C VAL A 466 11.78 -15.70 -17.25
N LYS A 467 10.90 -15.08 -18.05
CA LYS A 467 10.22 -15.71 -19.18
C LYS A 467 11.21 -16.32 -20.16
N THR A 468 12.22 -15.57 -20.62
CA THR A 468 13.17 -16.05 -21.64
C THR A 468 14.00 -17.23 -21.12
N ARG A 469 14.40 -17.21 -19.85
CA ARG A 469 15.14 -18.34 -19.24
C ARG A 469 14.28 -19.58 -19.09
N MET A 470 13.03 -19.42 -18.68
CA MET A 470 12.08 -20.55 -18.61
C MET A 470 11.85 -21.17 -19.99
N GLN A 471 11.74 -20.36 -21.04
CA GLN A 471 11.54 -20.84 -22.41
C GLN A 471 12.77 -21.53 -22.99
N ASN A 472 13.96 -21.11 -22.59
CA ASN A 472 15.20 -21.75 -23.00
C ASN A 472 15.52 -23.03 -22.19
N SER A 473 15.03 -23.13 -20.95
CA SER A 473 15.26 -24.29 -20.10
C SER A 473 14.61 -25.55 -20.67
N ARG A 474 15.36 -26.66 -20.68
CA ARG A 474 14.85 -28.03 -20.99
C ARG A 474 14.14 -28.68 -19.81
N VAL A 475 14.40 -28.18 -18.60
CA VAL A 475 13.79 -28.67 -17.36
C VAL A 475 12.62 -27.77 -17.01
N SER A 476 11.47 -28.37 -16.70
CA SER A 476 10.32 -27.63 -16.20
C SER A 476 10.68 -26.96 -14.87
N SER A 477 10.58 -25.64 -14.81
CA SER A 477 10.89 -24.85 -13.61
C SER A 477 9.78 -23.84 -13.35
N SER A 478 9.54 -23.55 -12.08
CA SER A 478 8.64 -22.47 -11.69
C SER A 478 9.28 -21.11 -11.96
N ALA A 479 8.47 -20.10 -12.29
CA ALA A 479 8.93 -18.71 -12.42
C ALA A 479 9.61 -18.20 -11.14
N THR A 480 9.13 -18.63 -9.96
CA THR A 480 9.72 -18.27 -8.66
C THR A 480 11.10 -18.89 -8.46
N GLN A 481 11.30 -20.13 -8.94
CA GLN A 481 12.60 -20.81 -8.87
C GLN A 481 13.62 -20.11 -9.76
N VAL A 482 13.24 -19.76 -10.98
CA VAL A 482 14.10 -19.02 -11.92
C VAL A 482 14.40 -17.60 -11.42
N LEU A 483 13.41 -16.92 -10.85
CA LEU A 483 13.61 -15.61 -10.24
C LEU A 483 14.61 -15.69 -9.08
N HIS A 484 14.44 -16.66 -8.18
CA HIS A 484 15.32 -16.85 -7.04
C HIS A 484 16.75 -17.26 -7.47
N SER A 485 16.90 -18.07 -8.53
CA SER A 485 18.23 -18.44 -9.03
C SER A 485 18.96 -17.25 -9.65
N ILE A 486 18.30 -16.43 -10.46
CA ILE A 486 18.88 -15.19 -11.01
C ILE A 486 19.35 -14.30 -9.85
N PHE A 487 18.47 -14.06 -8.88
CA PHE A 487 18.76 -13.17 -7.76
C PHE A 487 19.96 -13.63 -6.93
N ARG A 488 20.05 -14.93 -6.62
CA ARG A 488 21.15 -15.47 -5.81
C ARG A 488 22.46 -15.65 -6.55
N GLN A 489 22.43 -16.03 -7.82
CA GLN A 489 23.63 -16.41 -8.57
C GLN A 489 24.24 -15.23 -9.36
N GLU A 490 23.41 -14.29 -9.82
CA GLU A 490 23.84 -13.24 -10.75
C GLU A 490 23.49 -11.82 -10.28
N GLY A 491 22.72 -11.69 -9.21
CA GLY A 491 22.34 -10.41 -8.62
C GLY A 491 21.26 -9.63 -9.39
N VAL A 492 20.90 -8.46 -8.86
CA VAL A 492 19.72 -7.68 -9.31
C VAL A 492 19.91 -7.08 -10.71
N LEU A 493 21.13 -6.68 -11.08
CA LEU A 493 21.40 -6.08 -12.39
C LEU A 493 21.17 -7.06 -13.55
N SER A 494 21.22 -8.36 -13.28
CA SER A 494 21.04 -9.40 -14.29
C SER A 494 19.60 -9.47 -14.82
N PHE A 495 18.62 -8.97 -14.04
CA PHE A 495 17.24 -8.80 -14.50
C PHE A 495 17.09 -7.75 -15.61
N TYR A 496 18.10 -6.94 -15.89
CA TYR A 496 18.08 -5.88 -16.91
C TYR A 496 19.01 -6.16 -18.10
N LYS A 497 19.58 -7.36 -18.17
CA LYS A 497 20.46 -7.76 -19.28
C LYS A 497 19.68 -7.84 -20.60
N GLY A 498 20.23 -7.23 -21.64
CA GLY A 498 19.59 -7.09 -22.95
C GLY A 498 18.62 -5.91 -23.09
N LEU A 499 18.42 -5.09 -22.05
CA LEU A 499 17.50 -3.94 -22.10
C LEU A 499 17.91 -2.92 -23.16
N GLY A 500 19.21 -2.63 -23.28
CA GLY A 500 19.75 -1.66 -24.24
C GLY A 500 19.30 -1.94 -25.69
N PRO A 501 19.62 -3.12 -26.25
CA PRO A 501 19.12 -3.53 -27.57
C PRO A 501 17.60 -3.40 -27.71
N GLN A 502 16.84 -3.84 -26.71
CA GLN A 502 15.37 -3.75 -26.74
C GLN A 502 14.88 -2.30 -26.84
N LEU A 503 15.45 -1.37 -26.07
CA LEU A 503 15.06 0.04 -26.10
C LEU A 503 15.38 0.68 -27.46
N ILE A 504 16.57 0.40 -28.00
CA ILE A 504 17.00 0.91 -29.32
C ILE A 504 16.06 0.40 -30.42
N GLY A 505 15.71 -0.89 -30.39
CA GLY A 505 14.84 -1.50 -31.40
C GLY A 505 13.36 -1.11 -31.31
N THR A 506 12.89 -0.62 -30.16
CA THR A 506 11.46 -0.38 -29.94
C THR A 506 10.90 0.77 -30.78
N ILE A 507 11.65 1.86 -30.98
CA ILE A 507 11.15 2.99 -31.76
C ILE A 507 10.98 2.60 -33.24
N PRO A 508 12.01 2.06 -33.93
CA PRO A 508 11.86 1.60 -35.31
C PRO A 508 10.77 0.54 -35.47
N ASP A 509 10.69 -0.42 -34.53
CA ASP A 509 9.68 -1.48 -34.47
C ASP A 509 8.26 -0.91 -34.47
N LYS A 510 7.96 0.07 -33.62
CA LYS A 510 6.63 0.68 -33.54
C LYS A 510 6.33 1.60 -34.71
N ALA A 511 7.32 2.36 -35.17
CA ALA A 511 7.15 3.25 -36.32
C ALA A 511 6.76 2.47 -37.59
N ILE A 512 7.50 1.41 -37.93
CA ILE A 512 7.21 0.62 -39.14
C ILE A 512 5.89 -0.13 -39.03
N SER A 513 5.59 -0.68 -37.85
CA SER A 513 4.36 -1.41 -37.55
C SER A 513 3.12 -0.52 -37.74
N LEU A 514 3.10 0.65 -37.10
CA LEU A 514 1.99 1.60 -37.23
C LEU A 514 1.86 2.17 -38.64
N ALA A 515 2.97 2.54 -39.29
CA ALA A 515 2.96 3.06 -40.66
C ALA A 515 2.41 2.03 -41.66
N THR A 516 2.85 0.76 -41.54
CA THR A 516 2.35 -0.33 -42.39
C THR A 516 0.86 -0.56 -42.16
N ARG A 517 0.42 -0.56 -40.90
CA ARG A 517 -0.99 -0.77 -40.55
C ARG A 517 -1.88 0.33 -41.12
N GLU A 518 -1.49 1.60 -41.00
CA GLU A 518 -2.23 2.74 -41.56
C GLU A 518 -2.26 2.69 -43.10
N TYR A 519 -1.10 2.40 -43.71
CA TYR A 519 -1.00 2.23 -45.15
C TYR A 519 -1.90 1.11 -45.68
N VAL A 520 -2.00 -0.03 -44.99
CA VAL A 520 -2.86 -1.13 -45.44
C VAL A 520 -4.33 -0.82 -45.16
N LYS A 521 -4.66 -0.22 -44.01
CA LYS A 521 -6.04 0.15 -43.67
C LYS A 521 -6.64 1.15 -44.64
N SER A 522 -5.87 2.14 -45.10
CA SER A 522 -6.32 3.15 -46.06
C SER A 522 -6.71 2.60 -47.44
N ARG A 523 -6.54 1.30 -47.70
CA ARG A 523 -6.84 0.63 -48.98
C ARG A 523 -8.16 -0.15 -48.92
N PHE A 524 -8.78 -0.22 -47.74
CA PHE A 524 -10.10 -0.81 -47.55
C PHE A 524 -11.15 0.30 -47.50
N GLU A 525 -12.33 0.06 -48.08
CA GLU A 525 -13.46 0.99 -48.04
C GLU A 525 -13.94 1.23 -46.59
N ASP A 526 -14.00 0.17 -45.77
CA ASP A 526 -14.25 0.27 -44.34
C ASP A 526 -13.03 -0.23 -43.52
N PRO A 527 -12.26 0.67 -42.90
CA PRO A 527 -11.08 0.32 -42.11
C PRO A 527 -11.42 -0.39 -40.78
N THR A 528 -12.70 -0.52 -40.43
CA THR A 528 -13.19 -1.16 -39.19
C THR A 528 -13.64 -2.60 -39.38
N THR A 529 -13.65 -3.11 -40.61
CA THR A 529 -14.00 -4.51 -40.90
C THR A 529 -12.93 -5.47 -40.36
N PHE A 530 -13.34 -6.70 -39.99
CA PHE A 530 -12.43 -7.75 -39.52
C PHE A 530 -11.30 -8.03 -40.53
N THR A 531 -11.63 -8.08 -41.83
CA THR A 531 -10.67 -8.32 -42.91
C THR A 531 -9.62 -7.21 -43.01
N ALA A 532 -10.03 -5.94 -42.94
CA ALA A 532 -9.13 -4.79 -42.92
C ALA A 532 -8.22 -4.81 -41.68
N SER A 533 -8.79 -5.11 -40.51
CA SER A 533 -8.04 -5.19 -39.24
C SER A 533 -7.03 -6.33 -39.25
N PHE A 534 -7.43 -7.52 -39.69
CA PHE A 534 -6.57 -8.69 -39.77
C PHE A 534 -5.47 -8.53 -40.83
N ALA A 535 -5.80 -8.10 -42.05
CA ALA A 535 -4.85 -7.91 -43.13
C ALA A 535 -3.80 -6.84 -42.80
N SER A 536 -4.23 -5.70 -42.24
CA SER A 536 -3.31 -4.64 -41.80
C SER A 536 -2.43 -5.08 -40.64
N ALA A 537 -2.97 -5.83 -39.68
CA ALA A 537 -2.22 -6.37 -38.55
C ALA A 537 -1.20 -7.45 -38.96
N ALA A 538 -1.59 -8.38 -39.82
CA ALA A 538 -0.69 -9.42 -40.32
C ALA A 538 0.46 -8.83 -41.15
N THR A 539 0.15 -7.90 -42.07
CA THR A 539 1.16 -7.22 -42.91
C THR A 539 2.11 -6.38 -42.06
N SER A 540 1.58 -5.70 -41.04
CA SER A 540 2.38 -5.00 -40.04
C SER A 540 3.31 -5.95 -39.26
N GLY A 541 2.84 -7.15 -38.91
CA GLY A 541 3.68 -8.17 -38.27
C GLY A 541 4.82 -8.64 -39.17
N VAL A 542 4.57 -8.77 -40.48
CA VAL A 542 5.60 -9.12 -41.48
C VAL A 542 6.70 -8.06 -41.50
N THR A 543 6.35 -6.79 -41.73
CA THR A 543 7.34 -5.71 -41.84
C THR A 543 8.11 -5.49 -40.54
N GLN A 544 7.41 -5.58 -39.40
CA GLN A 544 8.02 -5.48 -38.08
C GLN A 544 9.04 -6.59 -37.81
N SER A 545 8.75 -7.83 -38.19
CA SER A 545 9.63 -8.99 -37.91
C SER A 545 11.01 -8.88 -38.57
N VAL A 546 11.09 -8.28 -39.75
CA VAL A 546 12.36 -8.06 -40.49
C VAL A 546 13.28 -7.11 -39.72
N VAL A 547 12.71 -6.05 -39.16
CA VAL A 547 13.43 -5.03 -38.37
C VAL A 547 13.78 -5.55 -36.99
N MET A 548 12.89 -6.35 -36.40
CA MET A 548 12.99 -6.74 -34.99
C MET A 548 13.92 -7.95 -34.76
N ASN A 549 14.09 -8.84 -35.74
CA ASN A 549 14.89 -10.07 -35.52
C ASN A 549 16.35 -9.81 -35.06
N PRO A 550 17.12 -8.87 -35.67
CA PRO A 550 18.48 -8.55 -35.20
C PRO A 550 18.52 -8.08 -33.74
N VAL A 551 17.53 -7.31 -33.32
CA VAL A 551 17.43 -6.82 -31.94
C VAL A 551 17.10 -7.97 -30.98
N GLU A 552 16.18 -8.84 -31.39
CA GLU A 552 15.71 -9.92 -30.53
C GLU A 552 16.72 -11.01 -30.29
N ILE A 553 17.48 -11.42 -31.30
CA ILE A 553 18.51 -12.44 -31.11
C ILE A 553 19.60 -11.96 -30.15
N VAL A 554 20.00 -10.67 -30.26
CA VAL A 554 20.95 -10.06 -29.33
C VAL A 554 20.37 -10.03 -27.92
N LYS A 555 19.12 -9.59 -27.77
CA LYS A 555 18.41 -9.59 -26.48
C LYS A 555 18.34 -10.99 -25.87
N VAL A 556 17.86 -11.98 -26.61
CA VAL A 556 17.64 -13.35 -26.11
C VAL A 556 18.95 -13.96 -25.62
N ARG A 557 20.05 -13.79 -26.36
CA ARG A 557 21.37 -14.29 -25.93
C ARG A 557 21.85 -13.64 -24.64
N MET A 558 21.70 -12.32 -24.51
CA MET A 558 22.07 -11.60 -23.28
C MET A 558 21.16 -11.93 -22.09
N GLN A 559 19.89 -12.28 -22.32
CA GLN A 559 18.96 -12.67 -21.25
C GLN A 559 19.24 -14.09 -20.72
N ILE A 560 19.72 -14.99 -21.60
CA ILE A 560 20.13 -16.34 -21.25
C ILE A 560 21.51 -16.33 -20.56
N ASP A 561 22.46 -15.55 -21.10
CA ASP A 561 23.83 -15.45 -20.61
C ASP A 561 24.17 -13.99 -20.31
N SER A 562 24.20 -13.65 -19.02
CA SER A 562 24.40 -12.28 -18.52
C SER A 562 25.84 -11.77 -18.68
N SER A 563 26.80 -12.64 -19.03
CA SER A 563 28.19 -12.27 -19.31
C SER A 563 28.37 -11.60 -20.68
N LEU A 564 27.43 -11.81 -21.60
CA LEU A 564 27.52 -11.33 -22.97
C LEU A 564 27.24 -9.83 -23.09
N THR A 565 27.95 -9.18 -24.01
CA THR A 565 27.70 -7.79 -24.43
C THR A 565 27.01 -7.77 -25.79
N ALA A 566 26.21 -6.74 -26.07
CA ALA A 566 25.51 -6.61 -27.34
C ALA A 566 26.47 -6.60 -28.55
N ALA A 567 27.55 -5.82 -28.45
CA ALA A 567 28.58 -5.76 -29.48
C ALA A 567 29.29 -7.11 -29.68
N GLY A 568 29.57 -7.84 -28.60
CA GLY A 568 30.14 -9.18 -28.66
C GLY A 568 29.23 -10.17 -29.40
N VAL A 569 27.92 -10.13 -29.12
CA VAL A 569 26.94 -10.99 -29.79
C VAL A 569 26.82 -10.66 -31.28
N VAL A 570 26.78 -9.38 -31.64
CA VAL A 570 26.72 -8.95 -33.05
C VAL A 570 27.98 -9.40 -33.80
N ARG A 571 29.17 -9.26 -33.18
CA ARG A 571 30.43 -9.72 -33.75
C ARG A 571 30.50 -11.24 -33.90
N GLU A 572 29.98 -12.00 -32.93
CA GLU A 572 29.92 -13.46 -32.99
C GLU A 572 29.01 -13.96 -34.12
N LEU A 573 27.84 -13.32 -34.28
CA LEU A 573 26.83 -13.76 -35.26
C LEU A 573 27.15 -13.32 -36.69
N GLY A 574 27.74 -12.15 -36.87
CA GLY A 574 27.87 -11.52 -38.18
C GLY A 574 26.51 -11.19 -38.81
N VAL A 575 26.53 -10.68 -40.05
CA VAL A 575 25.32 -10.19 -40.74
C VAL A 575 24.32 -11.29 -41.09
N GLN A 576 24.79 -12.50 -41.40
CA GLN A 576 23.91 -13.64 -41.68
C GLN A 576 23.36 -14.27 -40.38
N GLY A 577 24.16 -14.31 -39.31
CA GLY A 577 23.76 -14.94 -38.05
C GLY A 577 22.71 -14.14 -37.28
N ILE A 578 22.65 -12.81 -37.44
CA ILE A 578 21.62 -11.97 -36.81
C ILE A 578 20.19 -12.25 -37.31
N TYR A 579 20.03 -12.98 -38.42
CA TYR A 579 18.73 -13.47 -38.92
C TYR A 579 18.43 -14.92 -38.52
N ARG A 580 19.25 -15.53 -37.65
CA ARG A 580 18.99 -16.88 -37.13
C ARG A 580 17.70 -16.90 -36.32
N GLY A 581 16.89 -17.94 -36.53
CA GLY A 581 15.58 -18.08 -35.89
C GLY A 581 14.48 -17.21 -36.49
N TYR A 582 14.73 -16.54 -37.62
CA TYR A 582 13.77 -15.64 -38.27
C TYR A 582 12.43 -16.30 -38.56
N SER A 583 12.38 -17.56 -39.00
CA SER A 583 11.11 -18.25 -39.29
C SER A 583 10.18 -18.34 -38.07
N ALA A 584 10.73 -18.61 -36.89
CA ALA A 584 9.94 -18.64 -35.65
C ALA A 584 9.62 -17.23 -35.14
N CYS A 585 10.55 -16.29 -35.29
CA CYS A 585 10.33 -14.87 -35.01
C CYS A 585 9.15 -14.32 -35.83
N PHE A 586 9.21 -14.49 -37.15
CA PHE A 586 8.20 -14.13 -38.14
C PHE A 586 6.84 -14.74 -37.78
N ALA A 587 6.77 -16.06 -37.60
CA ALA A 587 5.52 -16.73 -37.28
C ALA A 587 4.90 -16.16 -35.99
N ARG A 588 5.72 -15.94 -34.95
CA ARG A 588 5.28 -15.36 -33.68
C ARG A 588 4.80 -13.92 -33.83
N ASP A 589 5.51 -13.08 -34.60
CA ASP A 589 5.16 -11.66 -34.76
C ASP A 589 3.89 -11.48 -35.58
N VAL A 590 3.76 -12.18 -36.71
CA VAL A 590 2.55 -12.16 -37.55
C VAL A 590 1.36 -12.66 -36.76
N PHE A 591 1.49 -13.81 -36.07
CA PHE A 591 0.40 -14.38 -35.29
C PHE A 591 0.00 -13.45 -34.11
N PHE A 592 0.99 -12.95 -33.36
CA PHE A 592 0.72 -12.04 -32.25
C PHE A 592 0.05 -10.75 -32.72
N ALA A 593 0.57 -10.11 -33.77
CA ALA A 593 0.01 -8.86 -34.30
C ALA A 593 -1.42 -9.08 -34.82
N ALA A 594 -1.63 -10.12 -35.62
CA ALA A 594 -2.93 -10.47 -36.17
C ALA A 594 -3.98 -10.71 -35.08
N THR A 595 -3.65 -11.49 -34.04
CA THR A 595 -4.57 -11.70 -32.91
C THR A 595 -4.77 -10.43 -32.09
N TYR A 596 -3.68 -9.73 -31.71
CA TYR A 596 -3.75 -8.57 -30.84
C TYR A 596 -4.54 -7.41 -31.45
N PHE A 597 -4.15 -6.94 -32.64
CA PHE A 597 -4.77 -5.74 -33.23
C PHE A 597 -6.19 -6.01 -33.67
N THR A 598 -6.51 -7.21 -34.16
CA THR A 598 -7.88 -7.57 -34.54
C THR A 598 -8.79 -7.61 -33.32
N LEU A 599 -8.37 -8.29 -32.24
CA LEU A 599 -9.15 -8.32 -30.99
C LEU A 599 -9.26 -6.93 -30.37
N TYR A 600 -8.21 -6.11 -30.46
CA TYR A 600 -8.21 -4.75 -29.95
C TYR A 600 -9.19 -3.85 -30.71
N ASP A 601 -9.19 -3.91 -32.05
CA ASP A 601 -10.11 -3.13 -32.88
C ASP A 601 -11.57 -3.57 -32.67
N LEU A 602 -11.82 -4.88 -32.55
CA LEU A 602 -13.14 -5.42 -32.20
C LEU A 602 -13.59 -5.01 -30.79
N ALA A 603 -12.68 -5.04 -29.81
CA ALA A 603 -12.96 -4.61 -28.45
C ALA A 603 -13.28 -3.11 -28.41
N LYS A 604 -12.51 -2.28 -29.13
CA LYS A 604 -12.79 -0.84 -29.28
C LYS A 604 -14.17 -0.60 -29.87
N LYS A 605 -14.52 -1.30 -30.96
CA LYS A 605 -15.82 -1.18 -31.63
C LYS A 605 -16.98 -1.59 -30.72
N LYS A 606 -16.86 -2.74 -30.04
CA LYS A 606 -17.93 -3.29 -29.19
C LYS A 606 -18.15 -2.50 -27.90
N LEU A 607 -17.08 -1.90 -27.36
CA LEU A 607 -17.12 -1.12 -26.13
C LEU A 607 -17.32 0.39 -26.38
N GLU A 608 -17.57 0.79 -27.65
CA GLU A 608 -17.73 2.19 -28.06
C GLU A 608 -16.62 3.10 -27.50
N ILE A 609 -15.39 2.58 -27.52
CA ILE A 609 -14.21 3.27 -27.00
C ILE A 609 -13.81 4.33 -28.03
N GLU A 610 -14.32 5.54 -27.85
CA GLU A 610 -13.85 6.72 -28.57
C GLU A 610 -12.38 7.04 -28.23
N ASP A 611 -11.66 7.64 -29.17
CA ASP A 611 -10.30 8.13 -28.95
C ASP A 611 -10.35 9.28 -27.92
N GLY A 612 -9.84 9.01 -26.71
CA GLY A 612 -9.96 9.92 -25.54
C GLY A 612 -10.83 9.39 -24.40
N SER A 613 -11.41 8.20 -24.54
CA SER A 613 -12.14 7.49 -23.48
C SER A 613 -11.30 7.23 -22.21
N ALA A 614 -11.98 7.01 -21.08
CA ALA A 614 -11.33 6.83 -19.78
C ALA A 614 -10.25 5.74 -19.84
N LEU A 615 -9.05 6.05 -19.32
CA LEU A 615 -7.87 5.17 -19.27
C LEU A 615 -8.18 3.71 -18.93
N GLY A 616 -9.15 3.47 -18.04
CA GLY A 616 -9.58 2.13 -17.64
C GLY A 616 -10.12 1.29 -18.80
N TRP A 617 -10.92 1.87 -19.70
CA TRP A 617 -11.50 1.15 -20.84
C TRP A 617 -10.45 0.81 -21.90
N SER A 618 -9.56 1.76 -22.20
CA SER A 618 -8.43 1.53 -23.10
C SER A 618 -7.48 0.45 -22.58
N LEU A 619 -7.22 0.43 -21.26
CA LEU A 619 -6.42 -0.62 -20.62
C LEU A 619 -7.13 -1.98 -20.63
N LEU A 620 -8.43 -2.00 -20.36
CA LEU A 620 -9.23 -3.23 -20.40
C LEU A 620 -9.26 -3.82 -21.81
N ALA A 621 -9.47 -3.01 -22.84
CA ALA A 621 -9.44 -3.44 -24.24
C ALA A 621 -8.05 -3.92 -24.67
N ALA A 622 -6.99 -3.20 -24.29
CA ALA A 622 -5.61 -3.61 -24.58
C ALA A 622 -5.24 -4.92 -23.87
N SER A 623 -5.69 -5.11 -22.63
CA SER A 623 -5.40 -6.31 -21.85
C SER A 623 -6.23 -7.51 -22.33
N SER A 624 -7.51 -7.31 -22.65
CA SER A 624 -8.39 -8.37 -23.15
C SER A 624 -7.97 -8.87 -24.53
N ALA A 625 -7.37 -8.01 -25.36
CA ALA A 625 -6.74 -8.40 -26.62
C ALA A 625 -5.34 -9.01 -26.41
N GLY A 626 -4.54 -8.43 -25.51
CA GLY A 626 -3.15 -8.82 -25.27
C GLY A 626 -2.98 -10.17 -24.59
N ILE A 627 -3.87 -10.55 -23.66
CA ILE A 627 -3.78 -11.82 -22.93
C ILE A 627 -3.94 -13.03 -23.87
N PRO A 628 -5.01 -13.14 -24.68
CA PRO A 628 -5.14 -14.23 -25.65
C PRO A 628 -4.01 -14.23 -26.68
N ALA A 629 -3.65 -13.06 -27.22
CA ALA A 629 -2.57 -12.96 -28.19
C ALA A 629 -1.23 -13.47 -27.62
N ALA A 630 -0.91 -13.10 -26.38
CA ALA A 630 0.30 -13.55 -25.69
C ALA A 630 0.26 -15.06 -25.39
N PHE A 631 -0.88 -15.58 -24.93
CA PHE A 631 -1.04 -16.99 -24.61
C PHE A 631 -0.89 -17.86 -25.86
N PHE A 632 -1.69 -17.62 -26.90
CA PHE A 632 -1.70 -18.46 -28.11
C PHE A 632 -0.42 -18.37 -28.94
N SER A 633 0.31 -17.25 -28.87
CA SER A 633 1.62 -17.14 -29.52
C SER A 633 2.79 -17.68 -28.66
N THR A 634 2.51 -18.29 -27.49
CA THR A 634 3.57 -18.86 -26.62
C THR A 634 4.36 -19.98 -27.29
N PRO A 635 3.74 -20.97 -27.98
CA PRO A 635 4.48 -22.00 -28.70
C PRO A 635 5.51 -21.44 -29.67
N LEU A 636 5.12 -20.47 -30.50
CA LEU A 636 6.00 -19.87 -31.51
C LEU A 636 7.16 -19.09 -30.88
N ASP A 637 6.92 -18.46 -29.73
CA ASP A 637 7.92 -17.71 -28.97
C ASP A 637 8.90 -18.62 -28.20
N VAL A 638 8.46 -19.81 -27.76
CA VAL A 638 9.35 -20.86 -27.26
C VAL A 638 10.28 -21.32 -28.37
N LEU A 639 9.74 -21.65 -29.56
CA LEU A 639 10.56 -22.07 -30.71
C LEU A 639 11.58 -21.01 -31.09
N LYS A 640 11.14 -19.74 -31.18
CA LYS A 640 12.01 -18.60 -31.43
C LYS A 640 13.14 -18.52 -30.41
N THR A 641 12.80 -18.57 -29.11
CA THR A 641 13.79 -18.45 -28.03
C THR A 641 14.82 -19.59 -28.10
N ARG A 642 14.37 -20.82 -28.35
CA ARG A 642 15.25 -21.99 -28.51
C ARG A 642 16.17 -21.85 -29.72
N MET A 643 15.65 -21.41 -30.87
CA MET A 643 16.43 -21.22 -32.10
C MET A 643 17.44 -20.06 -32.02
N GLN A 644 17.11 -19.00 -31.28
CA GLN A 644 17.95 -17.80 -31.09
C GLN A 644 18.98 -17.95 -29.96
N SER A 645 18.82 -18.95 -29.09
CA SER A 645 19.78 -19.25 -28.02
C SER A 645 21.17 -19.56 -28.57
N ARG A 646 22.21 -19.25 -27.78
CA ARG A 646 23.60 -19.55 -28.16
C ARG A 646 23.85 -21.06 -28.24
N SER A 647 23.26 -21.82 -27.32
CA SER A 647 23.34 -23.29 -27.22
C SER A 647 22.26 -24.03 -28.04
N ALA A 648 21.69 -23.37 -29.05
CA ALA A 648 20.65 -23.94 -29.89
C ALA A 648 21.16 -25.19 -30.65
N THR A 649 20.60 -26.35 -30.31
CA THR A 649 20.92 -27.65 -30.92
C THR A 649 20.27 -27.84 -32.28
N THR A 650 19.08 -27.27 -32.48
CA THR A 650 18.32 -27.37 -33.73
C THR A 650 18.27 -26.00 -34.40
N ARG A 651 18.28 -25.99 -35.74
CA ARG A 651 18.27 -24.75 -36.53
C ARG A 651 17.02 -24.60 -37.37
N GLY A 652 16.33 -25.70 -37.66
CA GLY A 652 15.06 -25.68 -38.40
C GLY A 652 13.85 -25.44 -37.50
N PHE A 653 12.81 -24.80 -38.02
CA PHE A 653 11.54 -24.59 -37.30
C PHE A 653 10.90 -25.92 -36.89
N VAL A 654 10.72 -26.82 -37.85
CA VAL A 654 10.06 -28.13 -37.64
C VAL A 654 10.92 -29.04 -36.76
N GLU A 655 12.24 -29.00 -36.94
CA GLU A 655 13.19 -29.74 -36.12
C GLU A 655 13.11 -29.30 -34.64
N THR A 656 13.11 -27.99 -34.41
CA THR A 656 12.96 -27.41 -33.06
C THR A 656 11.61 -27.74 -32.46
N LEU A 657 10.53 -27.71 -33.25
CA LEU A 657 9.19 -28.10 -32.80
C LEU A 657 9.16 -29.55 -32.32
N ARG A 658 9.71 -30.48 -33.11
CA ARG A 658 9.81 -31.89 -32.72
C ARG A 658 10.67 -32.07 -31.48
N ALA A 659 11.81 -31.37 -31.39
CA ALA A 659 12.70 -31.45 -30.25
C ALA A 659 12.01 -30.97 -28.96
N VAL A 660 11.39 -29.78 -28.95
CA VAL A 660 10.67 -29.26 -27.78
C VAL A 660 9.49 -30.17 -27.41
N HIS A 661 8.77 -30.70 -28.40
CA HIS A 661 7.68 -31.64 -28.14
C HIS A 661 8.19 -32.95 -27.52
N SER A 662 9.36 -33.44 -27.92
CA SER A 662 9.96 -34.65 -27.32
C SER A 662 10.47 -34.44 -25.89
N GLU A 663 10.83 -33.21 -25.50
CA GLU A 663 11.32 -32.90 -24.14
C GLU A 663 10.21 -32.95 -23.07
N GLY A 664 8.96 -32.60 -23.42
CA GLY A 664 7.89 -32.48 -22.43
C GLY A 664 6.48 -32.32 -23.00
N GLY A 665 6.26 -32.77 -24.24
CA GLY A 665 5.00 -32.70 -24.96
C GLY A 665 4.50 -31.27 -25.18
N ALA A 666 3.18 -31.12 -25.27
CA ALA A 666 2.54 -29.81 -25.45
C ALA A 666 2.86 -28.82 -24.32
N LYS A 667 3.09 -29.30 -23.08
CA LYS A 667 3.40 -28.43 -21.94
C LYS A 667 4.72 -27.68 -22.12
N ALA A 668 5.72 -28.30 -22.74
CA ALA A 668 7.01 -27.65 -23.02
C ALA A 668 6.87 -26.47 -24.01
N LEU A 669 5.95 -26.55 -24.97
CA LEU A 669 5.64 -25.46 -25.90
C LEU A 669 4.99 -24.25 -25.22
N PHE A 670 4.44 -24.43 -24.02
CA PHE A 670 3.87 -23.33 -23.23
C PHE A 670 4.80 -22.90 -22.08
N ALA A 671 6.07 -23.31 -22.07
CA ALA A 671 7.03 -22.84 -21.06
C ALA A 671 7.04 -21.29 -20.98
N GLY A 672 6.94 -20.75 -19.77
CA GLY A 672 6.95 -19.29 -19.56
C GLY A 672 5.65 -18.54 -19.92
N TRP A 673 4.55 -19.24 -20.23
CA TRP A 673 3.25 -18.59 -20.56
C TRP A 673 2.76 -17.66 -19.43
N GLY A 674 2.93 -18.05 -18.16
CA GLY A 674 2.48 -17.30 -16.99
C GLY A 674 3.13 -15.92 -16.88
N PRO A 675 4.47 -15.82 -16.79
CA PRO A 675 5.19 -14.55 -16.88
C PRO A 675 4.84 -13.73 -18.12
N ARG A 676 4.67 -14.37 -19.28
CA ARG A 676 4.33 -13.69 -20.54
C ARG A 676 2.95 -13.04 -20.52
N VAL A 677 1.95 -13.69 -19.94
CA VAL A 677 0.60 -13.13 -19.77
C VAL A 677 0.59 -12.09 -18.64
N GLY A 678 1.26 -12.39 -17.53
CA GLY A 678 1.30 -11.54 -16.34
C GLY A 678 1.90 -10.15 -16.57
N ARG A 679 2.78 -9.99 -17.56
CA ARG A 679 3.36 -8.67 -17.91
C ARG A 679 2.43 -7.76 -18.74
N ILE A 680 1.40 -8.30 -19.40
CA ILE A 680 0.60 -7.55 -20.39
C ILE A 680 -0.11 -6.35 -19.75
N ALA A 681 -0.92 -6.58 -18.72
CA ALA A 681 -1.68 -5.50 -18.08
C ALA A 681 -0.77 -4.45 -17.38
N PRO A 682 0.27 -4.84 -16.61
CA PRO A 682 1.23 -3.87 -16.07
C PRO A 682 1.93 -3.04 -17.13
N GLN A 683 2.39 -3.66 -18.23
CA GLN A 683 3.09 -2.97 -19.31
C GLN A 683 2.19 -1.90 -19.94
N PHE A 684 0.98 -2.28 -20.36
CA PHE A 684 0.04 -1.33 -20.97
C PHE A 684 -0.41 -0.25 -19.99
N GLY A 685 -0.63 -0.60 -18.72
CA GLY A 685 -0.98 0.37 -17.69
C GLY A 685 0.08 1.46 -17.53
N ILE A 686 1.35 1.07 -17.50
CA ILE A 686 2.48 2.01 -17.38
C ILE A 686 2.61 2.87 -18.63
N VAL A 687 2.55 2.27 -19.83
CA VAL A 687 2.62 3.05 -21.09
C VAL A 687 1.51 4.09 -21.16
N LEU A 688 0.26 3.72 -20.86
CA LEU A 688 -0.87 4.65 -20.89
C LEU A 688 -0.73 5.78 -19.85
N VAL A 689 -0.31 5.44 -18.63
CA VAL A 689 -0.09 6.46 -17.58
C VAL A 689 1.05 7.41 -17.95
N SER A 690 2.15 6.88 -18.48
CA SER A 690 3.28 7.67 -18.94
C SER A 690 2.91 8.55 -20.13
N TYR A 691 2.17 8.02 -21.10
CA TYR A 691 1.71 8.77 -22.27
C TYR A 691 0.82 9.96 -21.88
N ASP A 692 -0.16 9.74 -21.00
CA ASP A 692 -1.03 10.80 -20.50
C ASP A 692 -0.25 11.87 -19.74
N TRP A 693 0.68 11.44 -18.88
CA TRP A 693 1.47 12.35 -18.04
C TRP A 693 2.38 13.24 -18.91
N LEU A 694 3.06 12.65 -19.89
CA LEU A 694 3.90 13.36 -20.84
C LEU A 694 3.06 14.30 -21.71
N SER A 695 1.95 13.81 -22.27
CA SER A 695 1.05 14.61 -23.12
C SER A 695 0.51 15.83 -22.37
N ALA A 696 0.07 15.66 -21.13
CA ALA A 696 -0.43 16.78 -20.31
C ALA A 696 0.65 17.83 -20.02
N ARG A 697 1.92 17.44 -19.88
CA ARG A 697 3.02 18.36 -19.58
C ARG A 697 3.47 19.14 -20.81
N PHE A 698 3.51 18.49 -21.97
CA PHE A 698 3.92 19.12 -23.23
C PHE A 698 2.82 20.00 -23.84
N SER A 699 1.55 19.68 -23.63
CA SER A 699 0.43 20.56 -24.02
C SER A 699 0.28 21.81 -23.14
N ALA A 700 0.91 21.84 -21.96
CA ALA A 700 0.89 22.98 -21.04
C ALA A 700 2.10 23.91 -21.20
N SER A 701 3.04 23.59 -22.10
CA SER A 701 4.29 24.34 -22.34
C SER A 701 4.28 25.17 -23.63
N THR A 702 3.14 25.24 -24.30
CA THR A 702 2.80 26.10 -25.45
C THR A 702 1.55 26.86 -25.09
#